data_AF-A0A256WAN4-F1
#
_entry.id   AF-A0A256WAN4-F1
#
_cell.length_a   1.000
_cell.length_b   1.000
_cell.length_c   1.000
_cell.angle_alpha   90.00
_cell.angle_beta   90.00
_cell.angle_gamma   90.00
#
_symmetry.space_group_name_H-M   'P 1'
#
loop_
_entity.id
_entity.type
_entity.pdbx_description
1 polymer ?
#
loop_
_entity_poly.entity_id
_entity_poly.type
_entity_poly.pdbx_seq_one_letter_code
_entity_poly.pdbx_strand_id
1 'polypeptide(L)'
;ITANVANTFQPSGGEFECQTTNNSHGTLQMHATNYFHNLKINPATGLGGGIAYSDLHIDNDLIVSAGTMVFDEYTVTVDRDAIIYGGLNMDEPDGELVVGDDIFWKSGSNATWVTDGEIHVNDDWTFENGTEAQLGPGNIVRFIGSGTTSIYNYDADASFGSMTTYKSAGTDTYLNGASTYPIHCTGGLSVESNNNLHIQHEALVVDGGVFIGFNSLLDMLSNGSLEDGNDLDLYGTLNVGGGEAAVNGDFTLYSTGTLTITDGSFICNDAYDASNKEIRGNLNLTGNGIFEITNNSVQIYSTANCNITNGVFRVGAHFFATQAGTFQPSGGVFDMSAGYSGGMIYCSNGNYFYDLEINDHTSAETDLTIDHDLDIVSGTFNVTDQTVDVGHDVNIFGTLKITHLAGVLECENRVYWKPGSYDNITVGNIYAKFWTWEDGTNAQLGTGNTAHIQSGIGSYDPDAEFGNLIIGDWSKSMANKNYIKTNKPDIKKIFEDGSIRSSDDEGSAQKIQKDGKTNYPRRVAGFCTYLPGAGWSTSVDIIVQGTLDIMDGASQTLTSTNTISTYSYFLLNGGLDLGDQGNGHAYAGFDLNNTGELTIAGGEFTVEGNEPNIYGALNLSDGIFDTDQQLGILSFLLNVTGGTIRVGGHLNISTGSGSFTPSGGTVEFYGNEPSMIIMSNTDFLHHLLINKTNEDVDAIFFLDATVQGQTTVEEGILEIDNDKQVNFYGDVDVNDGGTFVLNHNSIASFNDLTHFNINSGGAFQSSGSYTNEPAVKSLSGYYYFDVKSGGTVSAYFTFFENMRTNGLNIHEGAIIDTENPFNRCDFKNGSPGSTLITIDNDQELTIDFADFFTNGSENYNVTKNVNTGNITFSNFGGDFYGPAHEKDLYGRIHWYVPELSVSPAVQNVSAEAGTTTFNVTANVDWTVTESVDWFTVAPMSGSNNGTLTVTYEENTALTPRSGTITISGDDVTDVVVTVNQAGADPELAVAPSNRSVSASEGTTSFSVTSNTNGTLTVMAP
;
A
#
# COMPACT_ATOMS: atom_id res chain seq x y z
N ILE A 1 25.60 -78.65 -64.35
CA ILE A 1 24.76 -79.86 -64.47
C ILE A 1 23.41 -79.47 -65.08
N THR A 2 22.87 -80.28 -65.98
CA THR A 2 21.54 -80.08 -66.58
C THR A 2 20.74 -81.36 -66.41
N ALA A 3 19.77 -81.38 -65.50
CA ALA A 3 18.95 -82.52 -65.14
C ALA A 3 17.46 -82.21 -65.35
N ASN A 4 17.06 -82.04 -66.62
CA ASN A 4 15.75 -81.51 -67.00
C ASN A 4 14.62 -82.57 -67.03
N VAL A 5 14.88 -83.81 -66.61
CA VAL A 5 13.88 -84.89 -66.55
C VAL A 5 13.50 -85.17 -65.10
N ALA A 6 12.21 -85.20 -64.81
CA ALA A 6 11.67 -85.47 -63.48
C ALA A 6 12.21 -86.75 -62.84
N ASN A 7 12.55 -86.69 -61.55
CA ASN A 7 12.95 -87.81 -60.69
C ASN A 7 14.17 -88.60 -61.19
N THR A 8 15.11 -87.94 -61.86
CA THR A 8 16.33 -88.56 -62.40
C THR A 8 17.60 -88.22 -61.62
N PHE A 9 17.56 -87.18 -60.78
CA PHE A 9 18.70 -86.76 -59.96
C PHE A 9 18.21 -86.48 -58.53
N GLN A 10 18.30 -87.51 -57.69
CA GLN A 10 17.81 -87.55 -56.30
C GLN A 10 18.81 -88.38 -55.47
N PRO A 11 20.01 -87.86 -55.20
CA PRO A 11 21.05 -88.60 -54.49
C PRO A 11 20.61 -88.85 -53.04
N SER A 12 20.82 -90.06 -52.52
CA SER A 12 20.48 -90.40 -51.12
C SER A 12 21.48 -89.87 -50.08
N GLY A 13 22.44 -89.03 -50.49
CA GLY A 13 23.59 -88.60 -49.71
C GLY A 13 24.76 -88.09 -50.58
N GLY A 14 25.73 -87.39 -49.97
CA GLY A 14 26.96 -86.90 -50.62
C GLY A 14 26.95 -85.41 -50.96
N GLU A 15 28.07 -84.93 -51.51
CA GLU A 15 28.27 -83.52 -51.89
C GLU A 15 28.41 -83.41 -53.40
N PHE A 16 27.59 -82.56 -54.03
CA PHE A 16 27.81 -82.11 -55.39
C PHE A 16 28.64 -80.83 -55.36
N GLU A 17 29.87 -80.91 -55.88
CA GLU A 17 30.79 -79.79 -55.91
C GLU A 17 30.84 -79.15 -57.31
N CYS A 18 30.46 -77.88 -57.40
CA CYS A 18 30.63 -77.06 -58.59
C CYS A 18 32.03 -76.43 -58.59
N GLN A 19 32.98 -77.09 -59.27
CA GLN A 19 34.34 -76.58 -59.46
C GLN A 19 34.52 -76.00 -60.87
N THR A 20 34.66 -74.69 -60.99
CA THR A 20 35.03 -74.02 -62.24
C THR A 20 36.50 -73.56 -62.22
N THR A 21 37.18 -73.57 -63.36
CA THR A 21 38.64 -73.31 -63.46
C THR A 21 39.03 -72.06 -64.25
N ASN A 22 38.09 -71.45 -64.97
CA ASN A 22 38.34 -70.35 -65.90
C ASN A 22 37.69 -69.01 -65.46
N ASN A 23 37.48 -68.79 -64.17
CA ASN A 23 36.73 -67.64 -63.64
C ASN A 23 35.28 -67.51 -64.18
N SER A 24 34.69 -68.59 -64.68
CA SER A 24 33.32 -68.63 -65.21
C SER A 24 32.33 -69.25 -64.21
N HIS A 25 31.04 -68.97 -64.34
CA HIS A 25 29.99 -69.66 -63.58
C HIS A 25 29.61 -70.99 -64.24
N GLY A 26 29.41 -72.03 -63.45
CA GLY A 26 28.92 -73.33 -63.87
C GLY A 26 27.41 -73.37 -63.84
N THR A 27 26.78 -73.70 -64.98
CA THR A 27 25.32 -73.83 -65.12
C THR A 27 24.76 -74.90 -64.18
N LEU A 28 23.78 -74.54 -63.35
CA LEU A 28 22.99 -75.43 -62.52
C LEU A 28 21.52 -75.35 -63.00
N GLN A 29 21.03 -76.41 -63.64
CA GLN A 29 19.68 -76.47 -64.18
C GLN A 29 19.04 -77.82 -63.89
N MET A 30 17.86 -77.83 -63.30
CA MET A 30 17.18 -79.02 -62.81
C MET A 30 15.66 -78.95 -63.06
N HIS A 31 15.05 -80.11 -63.26
CA HIS A 31 13.60 -80.25 -63.15
C HIS A 31 13.19 -80.12 -61.67
N ALA A 32 12.05 -79.47 -61.39
CA ALA A 32 11.54 -79.16 -60.05
C ALA A 32 11.31 -80.36 -59.08
N THR A 33 11.54 -81.59 -59.52
CA THR A 33 11.45 -82.78 -58.65
C THR A 33 12.80 -83.44 -58.39
N ASN A 34 13.88 -82.89 -58.95
CA ASN A 34 15.24 -83.31 -58.69
C ASN A 34 15.83 -82.40 -57.61
N TYR A 35 16.82 -82.89 -56.86
CA TYR A 35 17.48 -82.12 -55.80
C TYR A 35 18.97 -82.47 -55.69
N PHE A 36 19.74 -81.55 -55.13
CA PHE A 36 21.07 -81.86 -54.59
C PHE A 36 20.93 -82.34 -53.15
N HIS A 37 21.84 -83.23 -52.70
CA HIS A 37 21.92 -83.51 -51.26
C HIS A 37 22.63 -82.36 -50.54
N ASN A 38 23.96 -82.25 -50.72
CA ASN A 38 24.68 -81.00 -50.49
C ASN A 38 25.07 -80.35 -51.81
N LEU A 39 25.01 -79.02 -51.88
CA LEU A 39 25.57 -78.25 -52.97
C LEU A 39 26.76 -77.42 -52.46
N LYS A 40 27.94 -77.65 -53.01
CA LYS A 40 29.13 -76.86 -52.71
C LYS A 40 29.59 -76.07 -53.93
N ILE A 41 29.75 -74.76 -53.77
CA ILE A 41 30.38 -73.88 -54.75
C ILE A 41 31.85 -73.69 -54.35
N ASN A 42 32.77 -74.13 -55.21
CA ASN A 42 34.21 -74.13 -54.91
C ASN A 42 35.06 -73.96 -56.18
N PRO A 43 35.07 -72.78 -56.83
CA PRO A 43 35.89 -72.53 -58.00
C PRO A 43 37.38 -72.53 -57.64
N ALA A 44 38.22 -73.02 -58.55
CA ALA A 44 39.64 -73.24 -58.30
C ALA A 44 40.46 -71.94 -58.14
N THR A 45 39.96 -70.82 -58.65
CA THR A 45 40.67 -69.53 -58.70
C THR A 45 40.07 -68.46 -57.78
N GLY A 46 39.05 -68.80 -56.99
CA GLY A 46 38.30 -67.85 -56.17
C GLY A 46 37.39 -66.89 -56.95
N LEU A 47 37.48 -66.88 -58.29
CA LEU A 47 36.63 -66.12 -59.21
C LEU A 47 35.72 -67.10 -60.00
N GLY A 48 34.50 -66.69 -60.34
CA GLY A 48 33.47 -67.56 -60.92
C GLY A 48 32.62 -68.26 -59.84
N GLY A 49 31.93 -69.35 -60.17
CA GLY A 49 31.10 -70.08 -59.20
C GLY A 49 29.95 -70.87 -59.83
N GLY A 50 28.76 -70.86 -59.22
CA GLY A 50 27.56 -71.54 -59.73
C GLY A 50 26.49 -70.54 -60.18
N ILE A 51 25.74 -70.86 -61.24
CA ILE A 51 24.62 -70.03 -61.71
C ILE A 51 23.36 -70.88 -61.90
N ALA A 52 22.28 -70.50 -61.24
CA ALA A 52 20.97 -71.10 -61.40
C ALA A 52 20.35 -70.70 -62.76
N TYR A 53 19.76 -71.67 -63.46
CA TYR A 53 18.98 -71.46 -64.71
C TYR A 53 17.58 -72.09 -64.61
N SER A 54 17.16 -72.41 -63.41
CA SER A 54 15.88 -72.97 -62.97
C SER A 54 15.88 -72.97 -61.45
N ASP A 55 14.71 -73.11 -60.83
CA ASP A 55 14.63 -73.35 -59.38
C ASP A 55 15.46 -74.57 -58.97
N LEU A 56 16.15 -74.45 -57.82
CA LEU A 56 17.03 -75.48 -57.29
C LEU A 56 16.55 -75.91 -55.90
N HIS A 57 16.54 -77.22 -55.65
CA HIS A 57 16.29 -77.80 -54.31
C HIS A 57 17.56 -78.46 -53.79
N ILE A 58 17.94 -78.17 -52.57
CA ILE A 58 19.08 -78.74 -51.83
C ILE A 58 18.51 -79.31 -50.52
N ASP A 59 18.54 -80.64 -50.34
CA ASP A 59 17.86 -81.29 -49.20
C ASP A 59 18.68 -81.34 -47.89
N ASN A 60 19.93 -80.89 -47.93
CA ASN A 60 20.81 -80.70 -46.78
C ASN A 60 21.44 -79.29 -46.85
N ASP A 61 22.76 -79.15 -47.00
CA ASP A 61 23.45 -77.87 -46.82
C ASP A 61 23.92 -77.24 -48.15
N LEU A 62 23.86 -75.91 -48.23
CA LEU A 62 24.53 -75.10 -49.25
C LEU A 62 25.85 -74.56 -48.69
N ILE A 63 26.97 -74.83 -49.36
CA ILE A 63 28.30 -74.38 -48.95
C ILE A 63 28.94 -73.55 -50.06
N VAL A 64 29.03 -72.23 -49.91
CA VAL A 64 29.77 -71.35 -50.83
C VAL A 64 31.17 -71.16 -50.30
N SER A 65 32.05 -72.14 -50.55
CA SER A 65 33.42 -72.14 -50.00
C SER A 65 34.37 -71.12 -50.62
N ALA A 66 34.11 -70.69 -51.86
CA ALA A 66 34.79 -69.61 -52.57
C ALA A 66 33.96 -69.18 -53.79
N GLY A 67 34.29 -68.05 -54.41
CA GLY A 67 33.54 -67.52 -55.58
C GLY A 67 32.09 -67.19 -55.27
N THR A 68 31.22 -67.19 -56.27
CA THR A 68 29.85 -66.65 -56.16
C THR A 68 28.77 -67.65 -56.57
N MET A 69 27.69 -67.75 -55.77
CA MET A 69 26.45 -68.40 -56.20
C MET A 69 25.51 -67.33 -56.79
N VAL A 70 25.11 -67.51 -58.05
CA VAL A 70 24.26 -66.59 -58.81
C VAL A 70 22.84 -67.16 -58.93
N PHE A 71 21.84 -66.35 -58.59
CA PHE A 71 20.44 -66.75 -58.50
C PHE A 71 19.62 -66.32 -59.73
N ASP A 72 20.01 -65.24 -60.42
CA ASP A 72 19.21 -64.59 -61.47
C ASP A 72 17.75 -64.40 -60.99
N GLU A 73 16.76 -64.88 -61.75
CA GLU A 73 15.31 -64.81 -61.46
C GLU A 73 14.75 -66.07 -60.75
N TYR A 74 15.62 -66.93 -60.21
CA TYR A 74 15.23 -68.27 -59.73
C TYR A 74 15.30 -68.42 -58.21
N THR A 75 14.46 -69.33 -57.68
CA THR A 75 14.48 -69.71 -56.26
C THR A 75 15.47 -70.85 -56.01
N VAL A 76 16.34 -70.70 -55.00
CA VAL A 76 17.18 -71.78 -54.46
C VAL A 76 16.71 -72.10 -53.05
N THR A 77 16.14 -73.29 -52.88
CA THR A 77 15.69 -73.81 -51.59
C THR A 77 16.74 -74.74 -50.97
N VAL A 78 17.08 -74.51 -49.72
CA VAL A 78 18.03 -75.27 -48.89
C VAL A 78 17.27 -75.75 -47.65
N ASP A 79 17.13 -77.06 -47.45
CA ASP A 79 16.34 -77.60 -46.34
C ASP A 79 17.04 -77.45 -44.97
N ARG A 80 18.37 -77.26 -44.94
CA ARG A 80 19.16 -77.04 -43.71
C ARG A 80 19.97 -75.74 -43.77
N ASP A 81 21.30 -75.80 -43.68
CA ASP A 81 22.16 -74.62 -43.45
C ASP A 81 22.72 -74.03 -44.75
N ALA A 82 22.87 -72.70 -44.80
CA ALA A 82 23.68 -72.01 -45.81
C ALA A 82 24.95 -71.44 -45.18
N ILE A 83 26.11 -71.95 -45.62
CA ILE A 83 27.42 -71.58 -45.09
C ILE A 83 28.22 -70.85 -46.18
N ILE A 84 28.47 -69.56 -45.98
CA ILE A 84 29.00 -68.65 -47.00
C ILE A 84 30.39 -68.16 -46.61
N TYR A 85 31.42 -68.58 -47.36
CA TYR A 85 32.79 -68.04 -47.29
C TYR A 85 33.15 -67.20 -48.53
N GLY A 86 32.45 -67.42 -49.66
CA GLY A 86 32.56 -66.64 -50.89
C GLY A 86 31.52 -65.52 -50.94
N GLY A 87 30.72 -65.45 -52.01
CA GLY A 87 29.64 -64.48 -52.12
C GLY A 87 28.36 -65.02 -52.75
N LEU A 88 27.32 -64.21 -52.67
CA LEU A 88 26.06 -64.42 -53.38
C LEU A 88 25.91 -63.31 -54.44
N ASN A 89 25.20 -63.60 -55.53
CA ASN A 89 24.78 -62.61 -56.51
C ASN A 89 23.26 -62.70 -56.69
N MET A 90 22.58 -61.67 -56.20
CA MET A 90 21.15 -61.44 -56.23
C MET A 90 20.94 -59.99 -56.66
N ASP A 91 21.00 -59.75 -57.97
CA ASP A 91 20.86 -58.44 -58.60
C ASP A 91 19.51 -58.25 -59.31
N GLU A 92 18.67 -59.28 -59.33
CA GLU A 92 17.32 -59.28 -59.89
C GLU A 92 16.27 -59.43 -58.77
N PRO A 93 15.12 -58.74 -58.87
CA PRO A 93 14.09 -58.70 -57.81
C PRO A 93 13.36 -60.02 -57.58
N ASP A 94 13.34 -60.90 -58.58
CA ASP A 94 12.66 -62.21 -58.50
C ASP A 94 13.58 -63.32 -57.95
N GLY A 95 14.88 -63.04 -57.74
CA GLY A 95 15.84 -64.01 -57.20
C GLY A 95 15.61 -64.28 -55.71
N GLU A 96 15.53 -65.56 -55.33
CA GLU A 96 15.18 -65.95 -53.95
C GLU A 96 16.11 -67.03 -53.40
N LEU A 97 16.56 -66.86 -52.15
CA LEU A 97 17.24 -67.88 -51.36
C LEU A 97 16.35 -68.27 -50.19
N VAL A 98 15.94 -69.53 -50.08
CA VAL A 98 15.12 -70.04 -48.96
C VAL A 98 15.93 -71.05 -48.16
N VAL A 99 16.16 -70.79 -46.88
CA VAL A 99 17.00 -71.61 -45.99
C VAL A 99 16.19 -72.13 -44.80
N GLY A 100 16.22 -73.46 -44.60
CA GLY A 100 15.41 -74.20 -43.65
C GLY A 100 15.89 -74.15 -42.20
N ASP A 101 17.20 -74.01 -41.98
CA ASP A 101 17.86 -73.85 -40.68
C ASP A 101 18.63 -72.49 -40.65
N ASP A 102 19.97 -72.50 -40.50
CA ASP A 102 20.79 -71.32 -40.21
C ASP A 102 21.50 -70.72 -41.46
N ILE A 103 21.79 -69.41 -41.42
CA ILE A 103 22.68 -68.74 -42.37
C ILE A 103 23.94 -68.21 -41.66
N PHE A 104 25.10 -68.62 -42.16
CA PHE A 104 26.40 -68.17 -41.66
C PHE A 104 27.21 -67.43 -42.73
N TRP A 105 27.44 -66.14 -42.51
CA TRP A 105 28.43 -65.35 -43.25
C TRP A 105 29.77 -65.44 -42.54
N LYS A 106 30.66 -66.28 -43.09
CA LYS A 106 31.97 -66.59 -42.51
C LYS A 106 33.00 -65.52 -42.88
N SER A 107 34.12 -65.51 -42.18
CA SER A 107 35.25 -64.62 -42.51
C SER A 107 35.69 -64.76 -43.98
N GLY A 108 35.85 -63.62 -44.66
CA GLY A 108 36.20 -63.51 -46.08
C GLY A 108 35.01 -63.54 -47.04
N SER A 109 33.78 -63.74 -46.54
CA SER A 109 32.59 -63.67 -47.37
C SER A 109 32.25 -62.24 -47.80
N ASN A 110 31.55 -62.08 -48.92
CA ASN A 110 31.15 -60.78 -49.48
C ASN A 110 29.74 -60.81 -50.06
N ALA A 111 29.03 -59.70 -49.95
CA ALA A 111 27.67 -59.54 -50.48
C ALA A 111 27.58 -58.43 -51.55
N THR A 112 28.69 -58.13 -52.24
CA THR A 112 28.80 -57.00 -53.18
C THR A 112 27.73 -56.98 -54.28
N TRP A 113 27.21 -58.15 -54.66
CA TRP A 113 26.18 -58.30 -55.69
C TRP A 113 24.83 -58.73 -55.14
N VAL A 114 24.60 -58.61 -53.84
CA VAL A 114 23.28 -58.80 -53.23
C VAL A 114 22.64 -57.43 -53.15
N THR A 115 22.01 -56.98 -54.23
CA THR A 115 21.42 -55.63 -54.33
C THR A 115 19.90 -55.63 -54.37
N ASP A 116 19.28 -56.75 -54.74
CA ASP A 116 17.83 -56.96 -54.86
C ASP A 116 17.47 -58.40 -54.43
N GLY A 117 16.23 -58.82 -54.64
CA GLY A 117 15.75 -60.18 -54.35
C GLY A 117 15.48 -60.42 -52.87
N GLU A 118 15.08 -61.66 -52.52
CA GLU A 118 14.68 -62.01 -51.16
C GLU A 118 15.49 -63.19 -50.58
N ILE A 119 15.91 -63.07 -49.31
CA ILE A 119 16.52 -64.17 -48.56
C ILE A 119 15.60 -64.54 -47.41
N HIS A 120 15.10 -65.77 -47.40
CA HIS A 120 14.22 -66.30 -46.37
C HIS A 120 15.02 -67.24 -45.47
N VAL A 121 14.97 -67.02 -44.16
CA VAL A 121 15.68 -67.84 -43.16
C VAL A 121 14.72 -68.24 -42.04
N ASN A 122 14.72 -69.53 -41.70
CA ASN A 122 13.83 -70.08 -40.67
C ASN A 122 14.41 -69.99 -39.25
N ASP A 123 15.73 -70.18 -39.09
CA ASP A 123 16.41 -70.25 -37.79
C ASP A 123 17.41 -69.07 -37.64
N ASP A 124 18.67 -69.29 -37.21
CA ASP A 124 19.58 -68.22 -36.81
C ASP A 124 20.32 -67.57 -38.00
N TRP A 125 20.70 -66.30 -37.83
CA TRP A 125 21.57 -65.57 -38.76
C TRP A 125 22.83 -65.10 -38.05
N THR A 126 24.00 -65.36 -38.63
CA THR A 126 25.28 -64.94 -38.05
C THR A 126 26.18 -64.25 -39.07
N PHE A 127 26.55 -63.00 -38.79
CA PHE A 127 27.72 -62.35 -39.37
C PHE A 127 28.95 -62.61 -38.47
N GLU A 128 29.88 -63.45 -38.94
CA GLU A 128 31.14 -63.69 -38.22
C GLU A 128 32.16 -62.58 -38.49
N ASN A 129 33.01 -62.29 -37.50
CA ASN A 129 34.11 -61.32 -37.62
C ASN A 129 35.01 -61.62 -38.83
N GLY A 130 35.30 -60.58 -39.60
CA GLY A 130 36.05 -60.59 -40.86
C GLY A 130 35.19 -60.84 -42.10
N THR A 131 33.87 -60.63 -42.05
CA THR A 131 32.97 -60.70 -43.21
C THR A 131 32.84 -59.33 -43.88
N GLU A 132 32.74 -59.28 -45.20
CA GLU A 132 32.43 -58.07 -45.99
C GLU A 132 30.98 -58.13 -46.52
N ALA A 133 30.08 -58.77 -45.74
CA ALA A 133 28.69 -58.96 -46.09
C ALA A 133 27.87 -57.68 -45.84
N GLN A 134 27.84 -56.81 -46.87
CA GLN A 134 27.02 -55.61 -46.93
C GLN A 134 25.94 -55.79 -47.98
N LEU A 135 24.76 -56.24 -47.55
CA LEU A 135 23.62 -56.43 -48.45
C LEU A 135 23.05 -55.06 -48.81
N GLY A 136 22.75 -54.84 -50.09
CA GLY A 136 22.22 -53.58 -50.60
C GLY A 136 20.77 -53.34 -50.18
N PRO A 137 20.31 -52.08 -50.10
CA PRO A 137 19.02 -51.71 -49.51
C PRO A 137 17.78 -52.29 -50.23
N GLY A 138 17.93 -52.69 -51.49
CA GLY A 138 16.86 -53.35 -52.27
C GLY A 138 16.65 -54.82 -51.92
N ASN A 139 17.65 -55.50 -51.35
CA ASN A 139 17.49 -56.89 -50.92
C ASN A 139 16.63 -56.96 -49.64
N ILE A 140 15.75 -57.95 -49.55
CA ILE A 140 14.88 -58.16 -48.38
C ILE A 140 15.24 -59.47 -47.69
N VAL A 141 15.69 -59.40 -46.43
CA VAL A 141 15.88 -60.58 -45.58
C VAL A 141 14.61 -60.82 -44.75
N ARG A 142 13.94 -61.94 -44.99
CA ARG A 142 12.73 -62.37 -44.28
C ARG A 142 13.05 -63.46 -43.26
N PHE A 143 12.82 -63.16 -41.99
CA PHE A 143 12.85 -64.14 -40.91
C PHE A 143 11.51 -64.85 -40.81
N ILE A 144 11.45 -66.12 -41.22
CA ILE A 144 10.24 -66.93 -41.40
C ILE A 144 10.24 -68.17 -40.49
N GLY A 145 9.25 -69.05 -40.63
CA GLY A 145 9.14 -70.28 -39.86
C GLY A 145 8.31 -70.16 -38.59
N SER A 146 8.43 -71.15 -37.69
CA SER A 146 7.68 -71.23 -36.42
C SER A 146 8.59 -71.38 -35.19
N GLY A 147 9.91 -71.25 -35.37
CA GLY A 147 10.90 -71.25 -34.29
C GLY A 147 11.29 -69.82 -33.88
N THR A 148 11.95 -69.71 -32.74
CA THR A 148 12.64 -68.48 -32.32
C THR A 148 13.91 -68.30 -33.16
N THR A 149 14.21 -67.08 -33.59
CA THR A 149 15.47 -66.75 -34.29
C THR A 149 16.35 -65.86 -33.43
N SER A 150 17.65 -66.09 -33.45
CA SER A 150 18.70 -65.20 -32.97
C SER A 150 19.52 -64.65 -34.14
N ILE A 151 19.72 -63.34 -34.15
CA ILE A 151 20.57 -62.62 -35.10
C ILE A 151 21.83 -62.18 -34.36
N TYR A 152 22.99 -62.57 -34.88
CA TYR A 152 24.30 -62.24 -34.31
C TYR A 152 25.09 -61.38 -35.30
N ASN A 153 25.66 -60.28 -34.81
CA ASN A 153 26.66 -59.53 -35.54
C ASN A 153 27.97 -59.41 -34.76
N TYR A 154 29.03 -59.98 -35.34
CA TYR A 154 30.39 -59.93 -34.82
C TYR A 154 31.33 -59.09 -35.69
N ASP A 155 30.81 -58.38 -36.69
CA ASP A 155 31.59 -57.55 -37.62
C ASP A 155 31.05 -56.11 -37.67
N ALA A 156 31.93 -55.12 -37.72
CA ALA A 156 31.56 -53.71 -37.72
C ALA A 156 30.98 -53.25 -39.06
N ASP A 157 31.37 -53.91 -40.15
CA ASP A 157 31.06 -53.48 -41.51
C ASP A 157 29.92 -54.31 -42.13
N ALA A 158 29.36 -55.29 -41.40
CA ALA A 158 28.26 -56.12 -41.89
C ALA A 158 26.91 -55.41 -41.80
N SER A 159 26.08 -55.54 -42.83
CA SER A 159 24.76 -54.92 -42.88
C SER A 159 23.75 -55.78 -43.63
N PHE A 160 22.51 -55.70 -43.19
CA PHE A 160 21.36 -56.11 -43.97
C PHE A 160 21.02 -55.05 -45.03
N GLY A 161 20.31 -55.49 -46.07
CA GLY A 161 19.55 -54.60 -46.95
C GLY A 161 18.34 -54.07 -46.18
N SER A 162 17.17 -54.56 -46.53
CA SER A 162 15.96 -54.46 -45.71
C SER A 162 15.74 -55.73 -44.89
N MET A 163 15.10 -55.59 -43.72
CA MET A 163 14.78 -56.70 -42.82
C MET A 163 13.27 -56.81 -42.61
N THR A 164 12.74 -58.03 -42.57
CA THR A 164 11.34 -58.30 -42.26
C THR A 164 11.19 -59.49 -41.32
N THR A 165 10.48 -59.32 -40.21
CA THR A 165 10.07 -60.47 -39.37
C THR A 165 8.69 -60.95 -39.81
N TYR A 166 8.59 -62.16 -40.34
CA TYR A 166 7.37 -62.76 -40.89
C TYR A 166 7.19 -64.23 -40.45
N LYS A 167 7.17 -64.44 -39.13
CA LYS A 167 6.98 -65.74 -38.49
C LYS A 167 5.50 -66.17 -38.53
N SER A 168 5.28 -67.45 -38.79
CA SER A 168 3.94 -68.05 -38.94
C SER A 168 3.20 -68.33 -37.61
N ALA A 169 3.90 -68.22 -36.48
CA ALA A 169 3.39 -68.61 -35.16
C ALA A 169 3.53 -67.52 -34.08
N GLY A 170 3.91 -66.29 -34.45
CA GLY A 170 4.18 -65.21 -33.49
C GLY A 170 5.36 -65.53 -32.55
N THR A 171 6.32 -66.34 -33.02
CA THR A 171 7.57 -66.58 -32.31
C THR A 171 8.49 -65.39 -32.40
N ASP A 172 9.34 -65.24 -31.38
CA ASP A 172 10.22 -64.09 -31.24
C ASP A 172 11.45 -64.15 -32.17
N THR A 173 11.84 -63.00 -32.68
CA THR A 173 13.16 -62.76 -33.28
C THR A 173 13.98 -61.90 -32.32
N TYR A 174 15.22 -62.29 -32.04
CA TYR A 174 16.11 -61.60 -31.12
C TYR A 174 17.32 -61.06 -31.87
N LEU A 175 17.58 -59.76 -31.74
CA LEU A 175 18.93 -59.22 -31.93
C LEU A 175 19.71 -59.59 -30.68
N ASN A 176 20.54 -60.61 -30.82
CA ASN A 176 21.09 -61.32 -29.68
C ASN A 176 22.13 -60.45 -28.97
N GLY A 177 22.04 -60.38 -27.64
CA GLY A 177 22.95 -59.57 -26.81
C GLY A 177 24.40 -60.08 -26.78
N ALA A 178 24.69 -61.22 -27.42
CA ALA A 178 26.06 -61.66 -27.66
C ALA A 178 26.74 -60.94 -28.84
N SER A 179 26.00 -60.20 -29.66
CA SER A 179 26.57 -59.37 -30.75
C SER A 179 27.57 -58.37 -30.18
N THR A 180 28.64 -58.07 -30.94
CA THR A 180 29.69 -57.11 -30.52
C THR A 180 29.65 -55.80 -31.31
N TYR A 181 28.71 -55.70 -32.26
CA TYR A 181 28.47 -54.53 -33.08
C TYR A 181 26.96 -54.37 -33.30
N PRO A 182 26.49 -53.13 -33.59
CA PRO A 182 25.11 -52.86 -33.97
C PRO A 182 24.62 -53.74 -35.12
N ILE A 183 23.32 -54.00 -35.14
CA ILE A 183 22.67 -54.54 -36.32
C ILE A 183 22.30 -53.36 -37.21
N HIS A 184 22.82 -53.32 -38.44
CA HIS A 184 22.55 -52.25 -39.39
C HIS A 184 21.68 -52.75 -40.55
N CYS A 185 20.58 -52.06 -40.81
CA CYS A 185 19.74 -52.22 -42.00
C CYS A 185 19.91 -50.98 -42.88
N THR A 186 20.52 -51.15 -44.06
CA THR A 186 20.70 -50.03 -45.00
C THR A 186 19.41 -49.66 -45.75
N GLY A 187 18.43 -50.57 -45.76
CA GLY A 187 17.05 -50.38 -46.20
C GLY A 187 16.09 -50.23 -45.02
N GLY A 188 14.85 -50.69 -45.17
CA GLY A 188 13.81 -50.56 -44.15
C GLY A 188 13.71 -51.75 -43.21
N LEU A 189 12.97 -51.57 -42.10
CA LEU A 189 12.61 -52.63 -41.17
C LEU A 189 11.09 -52.78 -41.11
N SER A 190 10.59 -54.00 -41.35
CA SER A 190 9.18 -54.35 -41.15
C SER A 190 9.00 -55.42 -40.08
N VAL A 191 8.40 -55.06 -38.95
CA VAL A 191 7.87 -56.03 -37.98
C VAL A 191 6.43 -56.34 -38.35
N GLU A 192 6.22 -57.29 -39.25
CA GLU A 192 4.90 -57.62 -39.80
C GLU A 192 3.89 -58.01 -38.73
N SER A 193 2.60 -57.90 -39.03
CA SER A 193 1.53 -58.09 -38.04
C SER A 193 1.63 -59.43 -37.30
N ASN A 194 1.46 -59.39 -35.96
CA ASN A 194 1.59 -60.53 -35.04
C ASN A 194 3.02 -61.12 -34.92
N ASN A 195 4.05 -60.31 -35.15
CA ASN A 195 5.45 -60.71 -34.96
C ASN A 195 6.13 -59.89 -33.87
N ASN A 196 7.16 -60.47 -33.25
CA ASN A 196 7.94 -59.79 -32.23
C ASN A 196 9.41 -59.74 -32.62
N LEU A 197 10.01 -58.57 -32.44
CA LEU A 197 11.44 -58.33 -32.54
C LEU A 197 11.94 -57.75 -31.22
N HIS A 198 13.00 -58.32 -30.68
CA HIS A 198 13.57 -57.95 -29.39
C HIS A 198 15.04 -57.54 -29.55
N ILE A 199 15.43 -56.43 -28.94
CA ILE A 199 16.80 -55.90 -28.97
C ILE A 199 17.40 -56.05 -27.58
N GLN A 200 18.44 -56.86 -27.39
CA GLN A 200 18.92 -57.23 -26.05
C GLN A 200 20.08 -56.39 -25.49
N HIS A 201 20.85 -55.66 -26.31
CA HIS A 201 21.98 -54.86 -25.80
C HIS A 201 22.52 -53.84 -26.81
N GLU A 202 22.75 -54.29 -28.05
CA GLU A 202 23.34 -53.47 -29.11
C GLU A 202 22.29 -52.60 -29.80
N ALA A 203 22.74 -51.55 -30.49
CA ALA A 203 21.88 -50.70 -31.30
C ALA A 203 21.34 -51.44 -32.54
N LEU A 204 20.09 -51.15 -32.90
CA LEU A 204 19.55 -51.39 -34.23
C LEU A 204 19.51 -50.06 -34.98
N VAL A 205 20.30 -49.97 -36.04
CA VAL A 205 20.34 -48.80 -36.91
C VAL A 205 19.59 -49.15 -38.19
N VAL A 206 18.63 -48.33 -38.59
CA VAL A 206 17.83 -48.52 -39.80
C VAL A 206 17.91 -47.22 -40.61
N ASP A 207 18.51 -47.26 -41.80
CA ASP A 207 18.62 -46.06 -42.64
C ASP A 207 17.30 -45.74 -43.37
N GLY A 208 16.50 -46.77 -43.65
CA GLY A 208 15.13 -46.66 -44.16
C GLY A 208 14.07 -46.60 -43.04
N GLY A 209 12.80 -46.52 -43.41
CA GLY A 209 11.71 -46.42 -42.44
C GLY A 209 11.46 -47.70 -41.64
N VAL A 210 10.92 -47.52 -40.44
CA VAL A 210 10.52 -48.59 -39.54
C VAL A 210 9.00 -48.72 -39.53
N PHE A 211 8.51 -49.92 -39.84
CA PHE A 211 7.10 -50.27 -39.77
C PHE A 211 6.87 -51.32 -38.68
N ILE A 212 5.98 -51.03 -37.73
CA ILE A 212 5.58 -51.98 -36.67
C ILE A 212 4.09 -52.30 -36.85
N GLY A 213 3.80 -53.49 -37.35
CA GLY A 213 2.46 -53.95 -37.72
C GLY A 213 1.52 -54.21 -36.53
N PHE A 214 0.25 -54.46 -36.84
CA PHE A 214 -0.79 -54.71 -35.83
C PHE A 214 -0.47 -55.94 -34.98
N ASN A 215 -0.70 -55.86 -33.66
CA ASN A 215 -0.37 -56.91 -32.67
C ASN A 215 1.10 -57.34 -32.65
N SER A 216 1.99 -56.53 -33.21
CA SER A 216 3.43 -56.79 -33.20
C SER A 216 4.11 -56.07 -32.04
N LEU A 217 5.33 -56.51 -31.71
CA LEU A 217 6.16 -55.91 -30.67
C LEU A 217 7.56 -55.64 -31.20
N LEU A 218 8.05 -54.42 -31.03
CA LEU A 218 9.48 -54.11 -31.02
C LEU A 218 9.88 -53.74 -29.58
N ASP A 219 10.71 -54.56 -28.95
CA ASP A 219 11.06 -54.44 -27.53
C ASP A 219 12.55 -54.14 -27.34
N MET A 220 12.86 -53.03 -26.65
CA MET A 220 14.21 -52.68 -26.23
C MET A 220 14.54 -53.38 -24.89
N LEU A 221 14.78 -54.69 -24.94
CA LEU A 221 15.23 -55.45 -23.78
C LEU A 221 16.59 -54.89 -23.27
N SER A 222 16.76 -54.79 -21.95
CA SER A 222 18.07 -54.53 -21.32
C SER A 222 18.82 -53.27 -21.82
N ASN A 223 18.09 -52.18 -22.10
CA ASN A 223 18.60 -50.89 -22.60
C ASN A 223 19.11 -50.92 -24.05
N GLY A 224 18.60 -51.81 -24.90
CA GLY A 224 18.83 -51.71 -26.35
C GLY A 224 18.40 -50.34 -26.91
N SER A 225 18.96 -49.97 -28.07
CA SER A 225 18.61 -48.72 -28.76
C SER A 225 18.13 -48.96 -30.19
N LEU A 226 17.26 -48.08 -30.65
CA LEU A 226 16.80 -47.97 -32.02
C LEU A 226 17.20 -46.60 -32.57
N GLU A 227 17.91 -46.58 -33.69
CA GLU A 227 18.15 -45.38 -34.49
C GLU A 227 17.45 -45.57 -35.85
N ASP A 228 16.30 -44.90 -36.01
CA ASP A 228 15.56 -44.83 -37.27
C ASP A 228 15.97 -43.56 -38.02
N GLY A 229 16.55 -43.75 -39.21
CA GLY A 229 16.98 -42.69 -40.11
C GLY A 229 15.84 -42.02 -40.87
N ASN A 230 14.60 -42.52 -40.76
CA ASN A 230 13.47 -42.12 -41.60
C ASN A 230 12.14 -42.20 -40.80
N ASP A 231 11.02 -42.42 -41.49
CA ASP A 231 9.67 -42.45 -40.92
C ASP A 231 9.39 -43.70 -40.06
N LEU A 232 8.75 -43.47 -38.90
CA LEU A 232 8.25 -44.52 -38.00
C LEU A 232 6.70 -44.59 -38.03
N ASP A 233 6.18 -45.66 -38.61
CA ASP A 233 4.75 -46.00 -38.62
C ASP A 233 4.42 -47.07 -37.55
N LEU A 234 3.79 -46.64 -36.45
CA LEU A 234 3.53 -47.50 -35.28
C LEU A 234 2.07 -47.96 -35.18
N TYR A 235 1.77 -49.15 -35.71
CA TYR A 235 0.47 -49.84 -35.56
C TYR A 235 0.46 -50.88 -34.44
N GLY A 236 1.62 -51.43 -34.08
CA GLY A 236 1.82 -52.38 -32.99
C GLY A 236 2.39 -51.73 -31.73
N THR A 237 3.23 -52.44 -30.99
CA THR A 237 3.85 -51.95 -29.76
C THR A 237 5.33 -51.65 -29.98
N LEU A 238 5.75 -50.44 -29.62
CA LEU A 238 7.15 -50.10 -29.39
C LEU A 238 7.33 -49.97 -27.88
N ASN A 239 8.10 -50.88 -27.27
CA ASN A 239 8.46 -50.82 -25.87
C ASN A 239 9.90 -50.32 -25.74
N VAL A 240 10.06 -49.04 -25.42
CA VAL A 240 11.37 -48.41 -25.19
C VAL A 240 11.89 -48.79 -23.80
N GLY A 241 11.02 -48.98 -22.81
CA GLY A 241 11.42 -49.36 -21.46
C GLY A 241 12.42 -48.37 -20.86
N GLY A 242 13.66 -48.82 -20.61
CA GLY A 242 14.81 -48.02 -20.17
C GLY A 242 15.84 -47.71 -21.27
N GLY A 243 15.59 -48.12 -22.51
CA GLY A 243 16.45 -47.90 -23.68
C GLY A 243 16.23 -46.55 -24.37
N GLU A 244 16.68 -46.45 -25.62
CA GLU A 244 16.59 -45.22 -26.42
C GLU A 244 16.01 -45.52 -27.81
N ALA A 245 15.09 -44.70 -28.28
CA ALA A 245 14.54 -44.76 -29.63
C ALA A 245 14.61 -43.37 -30.25
N ALA A 246 15.49 -43.18 -31.22
CA ALA A 246 15.64 -41.96 -31.99
C ALA A 246 15.02 -42.14 -33.39
N VAL A 247 14.18 -41.20 -33.81
CA VAL A 247 13.51 -41.18 -35.12
C VAL A 247 13.86 -39.87 -35.82
N ASN A 248 14.48 -39.97 -37.00
CA ASN A 248 14.94 -38.81 -37.77
C ASN A 248 13.99 -38.42 -38.93
N GLY A 249 12.86 -39.11 -39.09
CA GLY A 249 11.77 -38.76 -40.01
C GLY A 249 10.41 -38.63 -39.31
N ASP A 250 9.33 -38.74 -40.09
CA ASP A 250 7.97 -38.54 -39.57
C ASP A 250 7.59 -39.59 -38.53
N PHE A 251 6.73 -39.21 -37.59
CA PHE A 251 6.28 -40.09 -36.53
C PHE A 251 4.76 -40.09 -36.41
N THR A 252 4.16 -41.27 -36.58
CA THR A 252 2.73 -41.49 -36.38
C THR A 252 2.49 -42.69 -35.45
N LEU A 253 1.87 -42.42 -34.30
CA LEU A 253 1.30 -43.46 -33.43
C LEU A 253 -0.14 -43.73 -33.84
N TYR A 254 -0.39 -44.78 -34.62
CA TYR A 254 -1.73 -45.13 -35.09
C TYR A 254 -2.63 -45.62 -33.97
N SER A 255 -3.95 -45.66 -34.22
CA SER A 255 -4.97 -45.96 -33.20
C SER A 255 -4.90 -47.35 -32.58
N THR A 256 -4.23 -48.29 -33.23
CA THR A 256 -3.96 -49.63 -32.69
C THR A 256 -2.61 -49.71 -31.97
N GLY A 257 -1.77 -48.71 -32.19
CA GLY A 257 -0.40 -48.69 -31.71
C GLY A 257 -0.29 -48.41 -30.22
N THR A 258 0.82 -48.82 -29.64
CA THR A 258 1.20 -48.53 -28.25
C THR A 258 2.68 -48.15 -28.20
N LEU A 259 2.99 -46.98 -27.65
CA LEU A 259 4.34 -46.57 -27.29
C LEU A 259 4.48 -46.60 -25.77
N THR A 260 5.44 -47.36 -25.26
CA THR A 260 5.71 -47.46 -23.81
C THR A 260 7.12 -47.01 -23.47
N ILE A 261 7.23 -46.03 -22.57
CA ILE A 261 8.47 -45.43 -22.09
C ILE A 261 8.42 -45.41 -20.55
N THR A 262 9.43 -45.96 -19.88
CA THR A 262 9.48 -46.02 -18.40
C THR A 262 10.66 -45.23 -17.83
N ASP A 263 11.89 -45.54 -18.22
CA ASP A 263 13.06 -44.75 -17.79
C ASP A 263 13.96 -44.37 -18.99
N GLY A 264 13.52 -44.76 -20.19
CA GLY A 264 14.20 -44.53 -21.46
C GLY A 264 13.76 -43.24 -22.16
N SER A 265 14.25 -43.06 -23.38
CA SER A 265 13.95 -41.86 -24.17
C SER A 265 13.44 -42.23 -25.56
N PHE A 266 12.30 -41.66 -25.95
CA PHE A 266 11.85 -41.61 -27.33
C PHE A 266 12.04 -40.17 -27.83
N ILE A 267 12.83 -39.99 -28.89
CA ILE A 267 13.17 -38.68 -29.44
C ILE A 267 12.89 -38.70 -30.94
N CYS A 268 11.90 -37.92 -31.39
CA CYS A 268 11.72 -37.63 -32.81
C CYS A 268 12.40 -36.30 -33.13
N ASN A 269 13.52 -36.37 -33.84
CA ASN A 269 14.35 -35.24 -34.23
C ASN A 269 14.24 -34.91 -35.73
N ASP A 270 13.07 -35.17 -36.31
CA ASP A 270 12.74 -34.74 -37.67
C ASP A 270 12.92 -33.22 -37.84
N ALA A 271 13.27 -32.81 -39.05
CA ALA A 271 13.34 -31.41 -39.41
C ALA A 271 11.95 -30.76 -39.28
N TYR A 272 11.89 -29.46 -38.99
CA TYR A 272 10.61 -28.76 -38.94
C TYR A 272 9.90 -28.78 -40.31
N ASP A 273 8.69 -29.34 -40.36
CA ASP A 273 7.92 -29.52 -41.61
C ASP A 273 6.50 -28.93 -41.58
N ALA A 274 6.12 -28.26 -40.49
CA ALA A 274 4.77 -27.75 -40.20
C ALA A 274 3.65 -28.81 -40.16
N SER A 275 3.99 -30.09 -40.32
CA SER A 275 3.07 -31.19 -40.07
C SER A 275 3.01 -31.48 -38.56
N ASN A 276 1.91 -32.09 -38.13
CA ASN A 276 1.75 -32.49 -36.74
C ASN A 276 2.14 -33.95 -36.61
N LYS A 277 3.03 -34.29 -35.68
CA LYS A 277 3.28 -35.67 -35.28
C LYS A 277 2.04 -36.18 -34.54
N GLU A 278 1.49 -37.28 -35.03
CA GLU A 278 0.13 -37.69 -34.68
C GLU A 278 0.12 -38.76 -33.60
N ILE A 279 -0.58 -38.47 -32.50
CA ILE A 279 -0.84 -39.44 -31.44
C ILE A 279 -2.30 -39.88 -31.55
N ARG A 280 -2.53 -41.10 -32.01
CA ARG A 280 -3.85 -41.71 -32.15
C ARG A 280 -4.04 -42.95 -31.27
N GLY A 281 -2.95 -43.60 -30.84
CA GLY A 281 -2.94 -44.84 -30.05
C GLY A 281 -2.65 -44.63 -28.55
N ASN A 282 -2.13 -45.67 -27.89
CA ASN A 282 -1.77 -45.62 -26.47
C ASN A 282 -0.34 -45.07 -26.29
N LEU A 283 -0.20 -43.96 -25.57
CA LEU A 283 1.10 -43.44 -25.14
C LEU A 283 1.22 -43.64 -23.64
N ASN A 284 2.13 -44.52 -23.22
CA ASN A 284 2.42 -44.77 -21.80
C ASN A 284 3.77 -44.16 -21.45
N LEU A 285 3.76 -43.11 -20.61
CA LEU A 285 4.96 -42.46 -20.11
C LEU A 285 4.97 -42.54 -18.58
N THR A 286 5.93 -43.27 -18.05
CA THR A 286 6.06 -43.52 -16.61
C THR A 286 7.51 -43.28 -16.18
N GLY A 287 7.86 -43.53 -14.90
CA GLY A 287 9.23 -43.42 -14.39
C GLY A 287 9.91 -42.08 -14.71
N ASN A 288 11.19 -42.09 -15.07
CA ASN A 288 11.93 -40.89 -15.51
C ASN A 288 12.00 -40.79 -17.05
N GLY A 289 11.09 -41.43 -17.76
CA GLY A 289 11.11 -41.48 -19.22
C GLY A 289 10.97 -40.11 -19.89
N ILE A 290 11.47 -40.02 -21.12
CA ILE A 290 11.35 -38.83 -21.97
C ILE A 290 10.60 -39.22 -23.25
N PHE A 291 9.54 -38.48 -23.57
CA PHE A 291 8.94 -38.44 -24.89
C PHE A 291 9.18 -37.05 -25.48
N GLU A 292 9.94 -36.95 -26.55
CA GLU A 292 10.33 -35.68 -27.15
C GLU A 292 10.02 -35.64 -28.64
N ILE A 293 9.34 -34.58 -29.07
CA ILE A 293 9.25 -34.16 -30.47
C ILE A 293 10.02 -32.84 -30.59
N THR A 294 11.26 -32.90 -31.06
CA THR A 294 12.27 -31.84 -30.85
C THR A 294 11.97 -30.55 -31.61
N ASN A 295 11.51 -30.64 -32.86
CA ASN A 295 11.32 -29.46 -33.72
C ASN A 295 9.87 -29.24 -34.15
N ASN A 296 9.00 -30.24 -33.99
CA ASN A 296 7.70 -30.30 -34.65
C ASN A 296 6.52 -30.19 -33.68
N SER A 297 5.33 -30.03 -34.26
CA SER A 297 4.08 -29.92 -33.50
C SER A 297 3.54 -31.31 -33.17
N VAL A 298 2.75 -31.41 -32.10
CA VAL A 298 2.08 -32.67 -31.70
C VAL A 298 0.58 -32.49 -31.71
N GLN A 299 -0.13 -33.45 -32.28
CA GLN A 299 -1.59 -33.51 -32.25
C GLN A 299 -2.09 -34.79 -31.58
N ILE A 300 -2.85 -34.60 -30.50
CA ILE A 300 -3.56 -35.65 -29.79
C ILE A 300 -4.95 -35.83 -30.42
N TYR A 301 -5.20 -37.00 -30.99
CA TYR A 301 -6.48 -37.34 -31.63
C TYR A 301 -7.48 -37.97 -30.64
N SER A 302 -8.77 -38.02 -31.02
CA SER A 302 -9.85 -38.55 -30.17
C SER A 302 -9.70 -40.01 -29.73
N THR A 303 -8.90 -40.80 -30.46
CA THR A 303 -8.64 -42.21 -30.12
C THR A 303 -7.43 -42.39 -29.22
N ALA A 304 -6.66 -41.32 -29.00
CA ALA A 304 -5.46 -41.38 -28.20
C ALA A 304 -5.78 -41.70 -26.73
N ASN A 305 -4.91 -42.49 -26.12
CA ASN A 305 -4.97 -42.79 -24.70
C ASN A 305 -3.60 -42.48 -24.08
N CYS A 306 -3.46 -41.29 -23.53
CA CYS A 306 -2.21 -40.80 -22.95
C CYS A 306 -2.15 -41.15 -21.46
N ASN A 307 -1.51 -42.27 -21.11
CA ASN A 307 -1.27 -42.69 -19.74
C ASN A 307 0.08 -42.16 -19.27
N ILE A 308 0.11 -40.88 -18.89
CA ILE A 308 1.31 -40.21 -18.39
C ILE A 308 1.19 -40.14 -16.86
N THR A 309 2.10 -40.81 -16.14
CA THR A 309 2.11 -40.84 -14.66
C THR A 309 3.35 -40.17 -14.06
N ASN A 310 4.42 -40.03 -14.84
CA ASN A 310 5.65 -39.31 -14.51
C ASN A 310 6.47 -39.13 -15.81
N GLY A 311 7.65 -38.50 -15.73
CA GLY A 311 8.54 -38.29 -16.87
C GLY A 311 8.34 -36.94 -17.54
N VAL A 312 8.99 -36.74 -18.70
CA VAL A 312 8.95 -35.48 -19.46
C VAL A 312 8.31 -35.70 -20.82
N PHE A 313 7.26 -34.95 -21.12
CA PHE A 313 6.70 -34.83 -22.47
C PHE A 313 7.14 -33.49 -23.04
N ARG A 314 8.05 -33.48 -24.02
CA ARG A 314 8.62 -32.26 -24.61
C ARG A 314 8.15 -32.03 -26.05
N VAL A 315 7.80 -30.79 -26.36
CA VAL A 315 7.35 -30.37 -27.70
C VAL A 315 8.10 -29.11 -28.15
N GLY A 316 8.64 -29.15 -29.38
CA GLY A 316 9.43 -28.08 -29.99
C GLY A 316 8.67 -27.04 -30.81
N ALA A 317 7.37 -27.21 -31.04
CA ALA A 317 6.54 -26.23 -31.75
C ALA A 317 5.15 -26.05 -31.10
N HIS A 318 4.07 -26.55 -31.71
CA HIS A 318 2.71 -26.38 -31.20
C HIS A 318 2.18 -27.68 -30.57
N PHE A 319 1.29 -27.54 -29.59
CA PHE A 319 0.57 -28.67 -28.99
C PHE A 319 -0.93 -28.53 -29.19
N PHE A 320 -1.54 -29.57 -29.75
CA PHE A 320 -2.97 -29.63 -30.04
C PHE A 320 -3.64 -30.81 -29.35
N ALA A 321 -4.50 -30.52 -28.36
CA ALA A 321 -5.42 -31.48 -27.75
C ALA A 321 -6.86 -30.99 -27.96
N THR A 322 -7.36 -31.13 -29.19
CA THR A 322 -8.62 -30.50 -29.62
C THR A 322 -9.89 -31.22 -29.18
N GLN A 323 -9.77 -32.42 -28.59
CA GLN A 323 -10.89 -33.24 -28.14
C GLN A 323 -10.82 -33.42 -26.62
N ALA A 324 -11.93 -33.16 -25.93
CA ALA A 324 -12.02 -33.20 -24.47
C ALA A 324 -11.64 -34.57 -23.90
N GLY A 325 -10.81 -34.60 -22.86
CA GLY A 325 -10.45 -35.80 -22.12
C GLY A 325 -9.46 -36.75 -22.81
N THR A 326 -8.76 -36.29 -23.85
CA THR A 326 -7.73 -37.06 -24.57
C THR A 326 -6.33 -36.90 -24.00
N PHE A 327 -6.08 -35.82 -23.25
CA PHE A 327 -4.82 -35.53 -22.58
C PHE A 327 -5.07 -35.17 -21.12
N GLN A 328 -4.83 -36.13 -20.23
CA GLN A 328 -5.14 -36.07 -18.80
C GLN A 328 -4.04 -36.77 -17.98
N PRO A 329 -2.79 -36.26 -18.02
CA PRO A 329 -1.69 -36.81 -17.26
C PRO A 329 -2.00 -36.80 -15.76
N SER A 330 -1.57 -37.83 -15.04
CA SER A 330 -1.71 -37.92 -13.57
C SER A 330 -0.44 -37.56 -12.81
N GLY A 331 0.65 -37.30 -13.54
CA GLY A 331 1.94 -36.84 -13.05
C GLY A 331 2.87 -36.49 -14.22
N GLY A 332 4.06 -35.98 -13.94
CA GLY A 332 5.08 -35.64 -14.95
C GLY A 332 4.99 -34.21 -15.47
N VAL A 333 6.05 -33.80 -16.17
CA VAL A 333 6.24 -32.44 -16.68
C VAL A 333 5.94 -32.41 -18.18
N PHE A 334 5.10 -31.46 -18.59
CA PHE A 334 4.95 -31.10 -19.99
C PHE A 334 5.84 -29.89 -20.29
N ASP A 335 6.83 -30.06 -21.15
CA ASP A 335 7.86 -29.07 -21.46
C ASP A 335 7.63 -28.47 -22.85
N MET A 336 7.26 -27.19 -22.89
CA MET A 336 7.21 -26.39 -24.11
C MET A 336 8.56 -25.70 -24.34
N SER A 337 9.44 -26.41 -25.03
CA SER A 337 10.76 -25.96 -25.47
C SER A 337 10.73 -25.45 -26.92
N ALA A 338 9.77 -24.58 -27.24
CA ALA A 338 9.43 -24.24 -28.62
C ALA A 338 10.56 -23.51 -29.37
N GLY A 339 11.49 -24.23 -30.00
CA GLY A 339 12.66 -23.69 -30.68
C GLY A 339 12.39 -22.88 -31.97
N TYR A 340 11.14 -22.83 -32.44
CA TYR A 340 10.75 -22.15 -33.68
C TYR A 340 9.55 -21.21 -33.51
N SER A 341 9.76 -19.90 -33.70
CA SER A 341 8.76 -18.83 -33.92
C SER A 341 7.65 -18.60 -32.87
N GLY A 342 7.70 -19.29 -31.74
CA GLY A 342 6.71 -19.21 -30.67
C GLY A 342 5.75 -20.40 -30.68
N GLY A 343 5.70 -21.13 -29.55
CA GLY A 343 4.80 -22.24 -29.31
C GLY A 343 3.35 -21.78 -29.11
N MET A 344 2.42 -22.65 -29.47
CA MET A 344 0.99 -22.46 -29.21
C MET A 344 0.47 -23.69 -28.48
N ILE A 345 -0.32 -23.46 -27.43
CA ILE A 345 -1.05 -24.52 -26.74
C ILE A 345 -2.53 -24.32 -27.05
N TYR A 346 -3.10 -25.27 -27.80
CA TYR A 346 -4.53 -25.34 -28.07
C TYR A 346 -5.09 -26.58 -27.38
N CYS A 347 -5.73 -26.37 -26.23
CA CYS A 347 -6.18 -27.43 -25.35
C CYS A 347 -7.68 -27.29 -25.10
N SER A 348 -8.48 -28.14 -25.74
CA SER A 348 -9.93 -28.14 -25.53
C SER A 348 -10.26 -28.51 -24.09
N ASN A 349 -11.34 -27.88 -23.62
CA ASN A 349 -11.88 -28.05 -22.29
C ASN A 349 -12.07 -29.52 -21.90
N GLY A 350 -11.63 -29.90 -20.69
CA GLY A 350 -11.59 -31.27 -20.19
C GLY A 350 -10.22 -31.95 -20.34
N ASN A 351 -9.28 -31.36 -21.08
CA ASN A 351 -7.87 -31.71 -21.03
C ASN A 351 -7.14 -30.82 -20.01
N TYR A 352 -6.01 -31.30 -19.48
CA TYR A 352 -5.19 -30.55 -18.54
C TYR A 352 -3.73 -31.01 -18.60
N PHE A 353 -2.83 -30.20 -18.06
CA PHE A 353 -1.45 -30.58 -17.77
C PHE A 353 -1.33 -30.92 -16.28
N TYR A 354 -0.37 -31.78 -15.91
CA TYR A 354 -0.05 -31.97 -14.49
C TYR A 354 0.86 -30.82 -14.04
N ASP A 355 2.12 -30.86 -14.45
CA ASP A 355 3.04 -29.72 -14.43
C ASP A 355 3.24 -29.19 -15.86
N LEU A 356 3.32 -27.87 -16.02
CA LEU A 356 3.62 -27.20 -17.29
C LEU A 356 4.88 -26.33 -17.16
N GLU A 357 5.87 -26.61 -17.99
CA GLU A 357 7.11 -25.85 -18.08
C GLU A 357 7.16 -25.09 -19.42
N ILE A 358 7.42 -23.79 -19.35
CA ILE A 358 7.58 -22.90 -20.49
C ILE A 358 9.05 -22.50 -20.59
N ASN A 359 9.76 -23.08 -21.56
CA ASN A 359 11.18 -22.83 -21.81
C ASN A 359 11.42 -21.85 -22.98
N ASP A 360 10.41 -21.55 -23.79
CA ASP A 360 10.48 -20.55 -24.85
C ASP A 360 9.13 -19.78 -24.98
N HIS A 361 9.06 -18.83 -25.91
CA HIS A 361 7.87 -18.03 -26.20
C HIS A 361 6.68 -18.95 -26.50
N THR A 362 5.66 -18.95 -25.64
CA THR A 362 4.49 -19.81 -25.78
C THR A 362 3.22 -19.04 -25.50
N SER A 363 2.19 -19.21 -26.34
CA SER A 363 0.87 -18.60 -26.14
C SER A 363 -0.19 -19.65 -25.82
N ALA A 364 -1.04 -19.36 -24.85
CA ALA A 364 -2.29 -20.06 -24.64
C ALA A 364 -3.32 -19.58 -25.68
N GLU A 365 -3.81 -20.48 -26.53
CA GLU A 365 -4.81 -20.17 -27.57
C GLU A 365 -6.24 -20.54 -27.15
N THR A 366 -6.38 -21.22 -26.01
CA THR A 366 -7.62 -21.59 -25.35
C THR A 366 -7.45 -21.45 -23.84
N ASP A 367 -8.55 -21.48 -23.08
CA ASP A 367 -8.48 -21.65 -21.63
C ASP A 367 -7.66 -22.92 -21.29
N LEU A 368 -6.73 -22.80 -20.35
CA LEU A 368 -5.84 -23.89 -19.93
C LEU A 368 -6.10 -24.27 -18.48
N THR A 369 -6.00 -25.56 -18.19
CA THR A 369 -6.00 -26.10 -16.83
C THR A 369 -4.67 -26.82 -16.59
N ILE A 370 -4.02 -26.47 -15.49
CA ILE A 370 -2.76 -27.05 -14.99
C ILE A 370 -3.08 -27.53 -13.58
N ASP A 371 -3.00 -28.82 -13.33
CA ASP A 371 -3.44 -29.43 -12.07
C ASP A 371 -2.48 -29.16 -10.91
N HIS A 372 -1.19 -28.97 -11.21
CA HIS A 372 -0.14 -28.72 -10.23
C HIS A 372 0.61 -27.42 -10.55
N ASP A 373 1.90 -27.44 -10.90
CA ASP A 373 2.73 -26.24 -11.03
C ASP A 373 2.85 -25.72 -12.47
N LEU A 374 2.93 -24.39 -12.61
CA LEU A 374 3.33 -23.70 -13.84
C LEU A 374 4.68 -23.04 -13.64
N ASP A 375 5.68 -23.48 -14.39
CA ASP A 375 7.02 -22.91 -14.40
C ASP A 375 7.28 -22.16 -15.71
N ILE A 376 7.38 -20.83 -15.65
CA ILE A 376 7.84 -20.00 -16.76
C ILE A 376 9.35 -19.86 -16.61
N VAL A 377 10.10 -20.86 -17.07
CA VAL A 377 11.55 -20.97 -16.86
C VAL A 377 12.31 -19.98 -17.72
N SER A 378 11.94 -19.85 -19.00
CA SER A 378 12.51 -18.86 -19.92
C SER A 378 11.50 -18.45 -21.00
N GLY A 379 11.86 -17.43 -21.79
CA GLY A 379 10.97 -16.91 -22.83
C GLY A 379 9.78 -16.13 -22.27
N THR A 380 8.66 -16.16 -22.99
CA THR A 380 7.43 -15.44 -22.62
C THR A 380 6.23 -16.39 -22.64
N PHE A 381 5.48 -16.47 -21.54
CA PHE A 381 4.16 -17.09 -21.53
C PHE A 381 3.06 -16.03 -21.71
N ASN A 382 2.30 -16.16 -22.80
CA ASN A 382 1.28 -15.19 -23.19
C ASN A 382 -0.13 -15.73 -22.92
N VAL A 383 -0.87 -15.04 -22.05
CA VAL A 383 -2.23 -15.39 -21.63
C VAL A 383 -3.27 -14.33 -22.01
N THR A 384 -2.94 -13.49 -23.01
CA THR A 384 -3.63 -12.21 -23.30
C THR A 384 -5.15 -12.29 -23.50
N ASP A 385 -5.74 -13.41 -23.93
CA ASP A 385 -7.20 -13.53 -24.14
C ASP A 385 -7.82 -14.78 -23.50
N GLN A 386 -7.07 -15.47 -22.62
CA GLN A 386 -7.45 -16.77 -22.07
C GLN A 386 -7.42 -16.78 -20.55
N THR A 387 -8.13 -17.74 -19.96
CA THR A 387 -8.00 -18.08 -18.54
C THR A 387 -7.04 -19.26 -18.38
N VAL A 388 -5.98 -19.08 -17.58
CA VAL A 388 -5.08 -20.17 -17.16
C VAL A 388 -5.32 -20.46 -15.69
N ASP A 389 -5.81 -21.67 -15.39
CA ASP A 389 -6.13 -22.15 -14.04
C ASP A 389 -5.03 -23.11 -13.56
N VAL A 390 -4.32 -22.74 -12.49
CA VAL A 390 -3.17 -23.45 -11.93
C VAL A 390 -3.51 -23.93 -10.51
N GLY A 391 -3.53 -25.25 -10.33
CA GLY A 391 -3.95 -25.89 -9.09
C GLY A 391 -2.95 -25.80 -7.93
N HIS A 392 -1.72 -25.37 -8.18
CA HIS A 392 -0.72 -25.14 -7.14
C HIS A 392 0.05 -23.82 -7.35
N ASP A 393 1.37 -23.84 -7.59
CA ASP A 393 2.21 -22.64 -7.66
C ASP A 393 2.47 -22.20 -9.10
N VAL A 394 2.72 -20.89 -9.27
CA VAL A 394 3.23 -20.30 -10.52
C VAL A 394 4.61 -19.73 -10.24
N ASN A 395 5.65 -20.29 -10.85
CA ASN A 395 7.02 -19.80 -10.74
C ASN A 395 7.44 -19.07 -12.02
N ILE A 396 7.70 -17.78 -11.92
CA ILE A 396 8.04 -16.92 -13.05
C ILE A 396 9.52 -16.58 -12.99
N PHE A 397 10.33 -17.18 -13.88
CA PHE A 397 11.73 -16.84 -14.12
C PHE A 397 11.92 -16.07 -15.43
N GLY A 398 11.09 -16.35 -16.44
CA GLY A 398 11.01 -15.65 -17.71
C GLY A 398 10.06 -14.46 -17.68
N THR A 399 9.24 -14.31 -18.73
CA THR A 399 8.27 -13.22 -18.88
C THR A 399 6.83 -13.71 -18.83
N LEU A 400 5.99 -13.13 -17.97
CA LEU A 400 4.53 -13.30 -18.03
C LEU A 400 3.90 -12.14 -18.81
N LYS A 401 3.06 -12.43 -19.80
CA LYS A 401 2.42 -11.42 -20.65
C LYS A 401 0.89 -11.48 -20.59
N ILE A 402 0.27 -10.37 -20.22
CA ILE A 402 -1.20 -10.15 -20.23
C ILE A 402 -1.49 -8.77 -20.80
N THR A 403 -2.04 -8.71 -22.02
CA THR A 403 -2.21 -7.43 -22.74
C THR A 403 -3.64 -7.07 -23.11
N HIS A 404 -4.63 -7.95 -22.87
CA HIS A 404 -6.06 -7.64 -22.96
C HIS A 404 -6.78 -8.01 -21.66
N LEU A 405 -7.92 -7.35 -21.41
CA LEU A 405 -8.68 -7.47 -20.17
C LEU A 405 -9.24 -8.88 -19.92
N ALA A 406 -9.42 -9.67 -20.99
CA ALA A 406 -9.90 -11.05 -20.92
C ALA A 406 -8.83 -12.03 -20.41
N GLY A 407 -7.56 -11.66 -20.44
CA GLY A 407 -6.47 -12.48 -19.93
C GLY A 407 -6.51 -12.59 -18.40
N VAL A 408 -6.58 -13.83 -17.91
CA VAL A 408 -6.66 -14.14 -16.49
C VAL A 408 -5.70 -15.26 -16.14
N LEU A 409 -4.90 -15.04 -15.10
CA LEU A 409 -4.10 -16.09 -14.46
C LEU A 409 -4.69 -16.38 -13.08
N GLU A 410 -5.14 -17.62 -12.87
CA GLU A 410 -5.65 -18.10 -11.60
C GLU A 410 -4.65 -19.09 -10.98
N CYS A 411 -4.13 -18.78 -9.80
CA CYS A 411 -3.23 -19.63 -9.04
C CYS A 411 -3.87 -19.98 -7.69
N GLU A 412 -4.10 -21.27 -7.42
CA GLU A 412 -4.74 -21.73 -6.18
C GLU A 412 -3.81 -21.57 -4.95
N ASN A 413 -2.47 -21.55 -5.13
CA ASN A 413 -1.51 -21.38 -4.04
C ASN A 413 -0.67 -20.08 -4.16
N ARG A 414 0.54 -20.12 -4.71
CA ARG A 414 1.44 -18.96 -4.71
C ARG A 414 1.98 -18.57 -6.07
N VAL A 415 1.98 -17.27 -6.35
CA VAL A 415 2.72 -16.67 -7.47
C VAL A 415 4.08 -16.20 -6.97
N TYR A 416 5.15 -16.75 -7.57
CA TYR A 416 6.53 -16.35 -7.33
C TYR A 416 7.07 -15.58 -8.54
N TRP A 417 7.53 -14.37 -8.28
CA TRP A 417 8.39 -13.63 -9.20
C TRP A 417 9.84 -13.85 -8.80
N LYS A 418 10.54 -14.68 -9.59
CA LYS A 418 11.90 -15.14 -9.31
C LYS A 418 12.94 -14.12 -9.81
N PRO A 419 14.20 -14.22 -9.38
CA PRO A 419 15.26 -13.34 -9.86
C PRO A 419 15.40 -13.41 -11.39
N GLY A 420 15.49 -12.24 -12.04
CA GLY A 420 15.56 -12.13 -13.51
C GLY A 420 14.22 -12.18 -14.24
N SER A 421 13.10 -12.34 -13.52
CA SER A 421 11.77 -12.32 -14.14
C SER A 421 11.35 -10.95 -14.63
N TYR A 422 10.49 -10.93 -15.65
CA TYR A 422 9.94 -9.73 -16.26
C TYR A 422 8.42 -9.85 -16.40
N ASP A 423 7.74 -8.72 -16.41
CA ASP A 423 6.34 -8.65 -16.77
C ASP A 423 6.18 -7.94 -18.13
N ASN A 424 5.11 -8.30 -18.83
CA ASN A 424 4.55 -7.52 -19.92
C ASN A 424 3.03 -7.47 -19.70
N ILE A 425 2.63 -6.87 -18.57
CA ILE A 425 1.28 -6.97 -18.03
C ILE A 425 0.65 -5.58 -18.03
N THR A 426 0.01 -5.24 -19.14
CA THR A 426 -0.61 -3.91 -19.31
C THR A 426 -2.04 -3.87 -18.80
N VAL A 427 -2.72 -5.01 -18.74
CA VAL A 427 -4.10 -5.18 -18.23
C VAL A 427 -4.33 -6.63 -17.78
N GLY A 428 -5.50 -6.92 -17.19
CA GLY A 428 -5.93 -8.27 -16.83
C GLY A 428 -5.90 -8.52 -15.32
N ASN A 429 -6.26 -9.74 -14.92
CA ASN A 429 -6.36 -10.13 -13.51
C ASN A 429 -5.45 -11.31 -13.19
N ILE A 430 -4.76 -11.22 -12.05
CA ILE A 430 -3.97 -12.32 -11.51
C ILE A 430 -4.51 -12.64 -10.13
N TYR A 431 -4.96 -13.87 -9.93
CA TYR A 431 -5.49 -14.35 -8.65
C TYR A 431 -4.47 -15.28 -8.01
N ALA A 432 -4.17 -15.04 -6.73
CA ALA A 432 -3.30 -15.92 -5.96
C ALA A 432 -3.75 -15.95 -4.49
N LYS A 433 -3.48 -17.06 -3.80
CA LYS A 433 -3.63 -17.10 -2.35
C LYS A 433 -2.47 -16.38 -1.67
N PHE A 434 -1.25 -16.66 -2.12
CA PHE A 434 -0.02 -16.01 -1.67
C PHE A 434 0.72 -15.37 -2.83
N TRP A 435 1.47 -14.31 -2.54
CA TRP A 435 2.30 -13.62 -3.52
C TRP A 435 3.71 -13.44 -2.99
N THR A 436 4.71 -13.60 -3.85
CA THR A 436 6.11 -13.40 -3.46
C THR A 436 6.91 -12.72 -4.57
N TRP A 437 7.47 -11.55 -4.24
CA TRP A 437 8.52 -10.89 -5.01
C TRP A 437 9.86 -11.31 -4.43
N GLU A 438 10.66 -12.10 -5.15
CA GLU A 438 12.03 -12.43 -4.75
C GLU A 438 13.02 -11.36 -5.22
N ASP A 439 14.06 -11.12 -4.41
CA ASP A 439 15.13 -10.16 -4.69
C ASP A 439 15.78 -10.41 -6.06
N GLY A 440 15.81 -9.39 -6.91
CA GLY A 440 16.34 -9.40 -8.27
C GLY A 440 15.27 -9.60 -9.37
N THR A 441 13.98 -9.49 -9.05
CA THR A 441 12.91 -9.46 -10.07
C THR A 441 12.87 -8.08 -10.75
N ASN A 442 12.57 -8.03 -12.04
CA ASN A 442 12.40 -6.76 -12.77
C ASN A 442 10.93 -6.43 -13.00
N ALA A 443 10.01 -7.18 -12.41
CA ALA A 443 8.60 -7.06 -12.69
C ALA A 443 7.95 -5.89 -11.91
N GLN A 444 7.24 -5.04 -12.65
CA GLN A 444 6.52 -3.87 -12.16
C GLN A 444 5.16 -3.82 -12.83
N LEU A 445 4.15 -4.32 -12.11
CA LEU A 445 2.82 -4.46 -12.66
C LEU A 445 2.20 -3.07 -12.86
N GLY A 446 2.00 -2.64 -14.11
CA GLY A 446 1.40 -1.34 -14.41
C GLY A 446 -0.05 -1.18 -13.91
N THR A 447 -0.54 0.05 -13.79
CA THR A 447 -1.88 0.34 -13.21
C THR A 447 -3.09 -0.20 -13.99
N GLY A 448 -2.89 -0.75 -15.18
CA GLY A 448 -3.98 -1.34 -15.97
C GLY A 448 -4.36 -2.76 -15.54
N ASN A 449 -3.52 -3.44 -14.75
CA ASN A 449 -3.81 -4.79 -14.23
C ASN A 449 -4.23 -4.78 -12.75
N THR A 450 -4.76 -5.91 -12.30
CA THR A 450 -5.18 -6.09 -10.90
C THR A 450 -4.67 -7.42 -10.35
N ALA A 451 -3.90 -7.37 -9.28
CA ALA A 451 -3.56 -8.53 -8.47
C ALA A 451 -4.61 -8.74 -7.36
N HIS A 452 -5.14 -9.95 -7.25
CA HIS A 452 -6.10 -10.36 -6.21
C HIS A 452 -5.43 -11.36 -5.27
N ILE A 453 -5.26 -11.00 -4.01
CA ILE A 453 -4.44 -11.74 -3.05
C ILE A 453 -5.24 -12.08 -1.80
N GLN A 454 -5.35 -13.37 -1.49
CA GLN A 454 -6.21 -13.84 -0.42
C GLN A 454 -5.55 -13.79 0.97
N SER A 455 -4.28 -14.19 1.09
CA SER A 455 -3.69 -14.53 2.39
C SER A 455 -2.38 -13.85 2.76
N GLY A 456 -1.46 -13.59 1.82
CA GLY A 456 -0.18 -12.98 2.20
C GLY A 456 0.71 -12.55 1.04
N ILE A 457 1.54 -11.54 1.32
CA ILE A 457 2.50 -10.94 0.39
C ILE A 457 3.89 -10.93 1.03
N GLY A 458 4.84 -11.64 0.41
CA GLY A 458 6.27 -11.47 0.68
C GLY A 458 6.88 -10.51 -0.34
N SER A 459 7.45 -9.40 0.10
CA SER A 459 8.08 -8.40 -0.78
C SER A 459 9.56 -8.30 -0.45
N TYR A 460 10.41 -9.00 -1.18
CA TYR A 460 11.86 -9.06 -0.94
C TYR A 460 12.68 -8.30 -1.99
N ASP A 461 12.01 -7.56 -2.88
CA ASP A 461 12.62 -6.74 -3.91
C ASP A 461 12.21 -5.27 -3.75
N PRO A 462 13.14 -4.30 -3.78
CA PRO A 462 12.83 -2.88 -3.61
C PRO A 462 12.14 -2.22 -4.81
N ASP A 463 12.27 -2.81 -6.00
CA ASP A 463 11.76 -2.28 -7.26
C ASP A 463 10.38 -2.89 -7.62
N ALA A 464 9.98 -3.97 -6.95
CA ALA A 464 8.68 -4.61 -7.15
C ALA A 464 7.51 -3.67 -6.80
N GLU A 465 6.52 -3.63 -7.71
CA GLU A 465 5.34 -2.78 -7.59
C GLU A 465 4.12 -3.49 -8.16
N PHE A 466 2.99 -3.43 -7.43
CA PHE A 466 1.69 -3.86 -7.93
C PHE A 466 1.05 -2.77 -8.79
N GLY A 467 0.18 -3.19 -9.72
CA GLY A 467 -0.71 -2.29 -10.46
C GLY A 467 -1.84 -1.84 -9.54
N ASN A 468 -3.04 -2.38 -9.75
CA ASN A 468 -4.07 -2.37 -8.71
C ASN A 468 -3.91 -3.62 -7.81
N LEU A 469 -4.27 -3.48 -6.55
CA LEU A 469 -4.19 -4.54 -5.56
C LEU A 469 -5.53 -4.71 -4.85
N ILE A 470 -6.06 -5.93 -4.86
CA ILE A 470 -7.25 -6.33 -4.10
C ILE A 470 -6.83 -7.40 -3.09
N ILE A 471 -7.11 -7.14 -1.82
CA ILE A 471 -6.75 -7.98 -0.69
C ILE A 471 -8.01 -8.58 -0.08
N GLY A 472 -8.00 -9.89 0.16
CA GLY A 472 -9.09 -10.59 0.85
C GLY A 472 -9.68 -11.74 0.05
N ASP A 473 -10.73 -12.34 0.61
CA ASP A 473 -11.41 -13.46 -0.04
C ASP A 473 -12.20 -12.97 -1.25
N TRP A 474 -11.58 -13.10 -2.41
CA TRP A 474 -12.30 -12.98 -3.66
C TRP A 474 -13.23 -14.19 -3.73
N SER A 475 -14.52 -14.00 -3.46
CA SER A 475 -15.51 -15.06 -3.67
C SER A 475 -15.52 -15.47 -5.14
N LYS A 476 -14.75 -16.49 -5.52
CA LYS A 476 -14.97 -17.13 -6.82
C LYS A 476 -16.34 -17.79 -6.72
N SER A 477 -17.12 -17.58 -7.77
CA SER A 477 -18.13 -18.51 -8.23
C SER A 477 -17.51 -19.88 -8.60
N MET A 478 -16.85 -20.56 -7.65
CA MET A 478 -16.64 -22.01 -7.71
C MET A 478 -17.99 -22.76 -7.81
N ALA A 479 -19.12 -22.05 -7.60
CA ALA A 479 -20.47 -22.53 -7.86
C ALA A 479 -20.79 -22.79 -9.36
N ASN A 480 -19.95 -22.37 -10.32
CA ASN A 480 -20.24 -22.57 -11.76
C ASN A 480 -19.19 -23.34 -12.57
N LYS A 481 -18.11 -23.86 -11.98
CA LYS A 481 -17.24 -24.83 -12.67
C LYS A 481 -17.76 -26.25 -12.38
N ASN A 482 -18.82 -26.63 -13.10
CA ASN A 482 -19.25 -28.02 -13.31
C ASN A 482 -18.24 -28.83 -14.15
N TYR A 483 -16.96 -28.46 -14.12
CA TYR A 483 -15.87 -29.27 -14.69
C TYR A 483 -15.52 -30.35 -13.68
N ILE A 484 -16.28 -31.44 -13.73
CA ILE A 484 -15.91 -32.81 -13.35
C ILE A 484 -14.63 -32.91 -12.47
N LYS A 485 -14.66 -32.42 -11.22
CA LYS A 485 -13.73 -32.82 -10.15
C LYS A 485 -14.31 -34.05 -9.43
N THR A 486 -14.75 -35.08 -10.14
CA THR A 486 -15.47 -36.22 -9.53
C THR A 486 -14.60 -37.29 -8.88
N ASN A 487 -13.26 -37.23 -8.93
CA ASN A 487 -12.41 -38.29 -8.36
C ASN A 487 -11.02 -37.83 -7.86
N LYS A 488 -10.92 -36.74 -7.09
CA LYS A 488 -9.72 -36.48 -6.28
C LYS A 488 -10.09 -36.29 -4.80
N PRO A 489 -9.24 -36.76 -3.87
CA PRO A 489 -9.47 -36.64 -2.44
C PRO A 489 -9.53 -35.16 -2.08
N ASP A 490 -10.62 -34.78 -1.44
CA ASP A 490 -10.87 -33.47 -0.87
C ASP A 490 -9.76 -33.16 0.16
N ILE A 491 -8.71 -32.44 -0.24
CA ILE A 491 -7.78 -31.80 0.71
C ILE A 491 -8.43 -30.50 1.20
N LYS A 492 -9.68 -30.58 1.66
CA LYS A 492 -10.24 -29.60 2.59
C LYS A 492 -9.66 -29.86 3.97
N LYS A 493 -8.51 -29.25 4.21
CA LYS A 493 -8.22 -28.68 5.53
C LYS A 493 -8.07 -27.17 5.35
N ILE A 494 -9.22 -26.52 5.16
CA ILE A 494 -9.36 -25.09 5.40
C ILE A 494 -9.29 -24.94 6.92
N PHE A 495 -8.35 -24.10 7.37
CA PHE A 495 -8.17 -23.73 8.76
C PHE A 495 -9.49 -23.21 9.33
N GLU A 496 -9.96 -23.84 10.42
CA GLU A 496 -11.23 -23.53 11.10
C GLU A 496 -11.16 -22.29 12.01
N ASP A 497 -10.16 -21.44 11.87
CA ASP A 497 -10.18 -20.12 12.50
C ASP A 497 -10.09 -19.05 11.41
N GLY A 498 -11.00 -18.08 11.44
CA GLY A 498 -11.05 -16.98 10.48
C GLY A 498 -9.92 -15.96 10.68
N SER A 499 -8.72 -16.37 11.11
CA SER A 499 -7.55 -15.49 11.12
C SER A 499 -6.73 -15.68 9.84
N ILE A 500 -6.80 -14.71 8.94
CA ILE A 500 -5.84 -14.61 7.83
C ILE A 500 -4.53 -14.11 8.45
N ARG A 501 -3.66 -15.05 8.82
CA ARG A 501 -2.30 -14.70 9.21
C ARG A 501 -1.52 -14.37 7.95
N SER A 502 -1.02 -13.14 7.87
CA SER A 502 0.09 -12.82 6.96
C SER A 502 1.23 -13.81 7.26
N SER A 503 2.04 -14.13 6.25
CA SER A 503 3.16 -15.07 6.33
C SER A 503 4.19 -14.79 7.44
N ASP A 504 4.03 -13.70 8.19
CA ASP A 504 4.92 -13.26 9.25
C ASP A 504 4.54 -13.85 10.62
N ASP A 505 3.38 -14.52 10.75
CA ASP A 505 2.85 -14.97 12.04
C ASP A 505 2.92 -16.50 12.27
N GLU A 506 4.05 -17.09 11.88
CA GLU A 506 4.64 -18.19 12.65
C GLU A 506 5.22 -17.61 13.96
N GLY A 507 4.33 -17.20 14.87
CA GLY A 507 4.58 -17.00 16.29
C GLY A 507 5.87 -16.28 16.68
N SER A 508 5.70 -15.01 17.08
CA SER A 508 6.57 -14.17 17.92
C SER A 508 7.18 -12.95 17.21
N ALA A 509 6.65 -11.79 17.60
CA ALA A 509 7.33 -10.51 17.50
C ALA A 509 8.70 -10.61 18.20
N GLN A 510 9.77 -10.69 17.40
CA GLN A 510 11.15 -10.21 17.63
C GLN A 510 12.12 -11.10 16.83
N LYS A 511 12.59 -10.61 15.67
CA LYS A 511 13.84 -10.99 14.99
C LYS A 511 13.95 -12.50 14.68
N ILE A 512 13.92 -12.91 13.41
CA ILE A 512 15.06 -12.87 12.49
C ILE A 512 14.50 -13.27 11.12
N GLN A 513 14.92 -12.55 10.08
CA GLN A 513 15.02 -12.99 8.69
C GLN A 513 14.94 -14.52 8.54
N LYS A 514 13.80 -15.07 8.14
CA LYS A 514 13.68 -16.55 8.04
C LYS A 514 14.62 -17.15 6.98
N ASP A 515 15.22 -16.32 6.11
CA ASP A 515 16.25 -16.71 5.13
C ASP A 515 17.34 -15.63 4.87
N GLY A 516 17.58 -14.69 5.79
CA GLY A 516 18.50 -13.57 5.52
C GLY A 516 17.94 -12.48 4.57
N LYS A 517 16.71 -12.62 4.06
CA LYS A 517 16.06 -11.67 3.14
C LYS A 517 15.44 -10.48 3.88
N THR A 518 15.61 -9.28 3.34
CA THR A 518 15.02 -8.03 3.87
C THR A 518 13.65 -7.83 3.24
N ASN A 519 12.62 -7.59 4.06
CA ASN A 519 11.31 -7.19 3.52
C ASN A 519 11.32 -5.71 3.16
N TYR A 520 10.77 -5.38 1.99
CA TYR A 520 10.61 -4.02 1.47
C TYR A 520 9.15 -3.55 1.53
N PRO A 521 8.90 -2.24 1.40
CA PRO A 521 7.55 -1.69 1.33
C PRO A 521 6.69 -2.38 0.28
N ARG A 522 5.40 -2.54 0.57
CA ARG A 522 4.40 -2.99 -0.40
C ARG A 522 3.95 -1.78 -1.21
N ARG A 523 4.40 -1.70 -2.46
CA ARG A 523 4.10 -0.60 -3.38
C ARG A 523 2.96 -0.95 -4.30
N VAL A 524 2.02 -0.02 -4.45
CA VAL A 524 0.86 -0.15 -5.34
C VAL A 524 0.76 1.13 -6.18
N ALA A 525 0.98 1.01 -7.49
CA ALA A 525 0.92 2.14 -8.43
C ALA A 525 -0.52 2.62 -8.69
N GLY A 526 -1.50 1.73 -8.51
CA GLY A 526 -2.93 1.98 -8.74
C GLY A 526 -3.73 2.00 -7.44
N PHE A 527 -4.95 1.48 -7.49
CA PHE A 527 -5.86 1.38 -6.36
C PHE A 527 -5.52 0.20 -5.46
N CYS A 528 -5.71 0.36 -4.14
CA CYS A 528 -5.62 -0.73 -3.18
C CYS A 528 -6.97 -0.90 -2.45
N THR A 529 -7.54 -2.10 -2.47
CA THR A 529 -8.83 -2.37 -1.83
C THR A 529 -8.75 -3.60 -0.94
N TYR A 530 -9.14 -3.46 0.32
CA TYR A 530 -9.33 -4.58 1.24
C TYR A 530 -10.80 -4.98 1.26
N LEU A 531 -11.10 -6.22 0.86
CA LEU A 531 -12.46 -6.76 0.79
C LEU A 531 -12.98 -7.19 2.18
N PRO A 532 -14.32 -7.25 2.38
CA PRO A 532 -14.90 -7.74 3.62
C PRO A 532 -14.37 -9.12 4.01
N GLY A 533 -14.05 -9.32 5.29
CA GLY A 533 -13.44 -10.55 5.81
C GLY A 533 -11.91 -10.60 5.70
N ALA A 534 -11.29 -9.65 5.01
CA ALA A 534 -9.84 -9.49 5.04
C ALA A 534 -9.40 -8.95 6.41
N GLY A 535 -8.66 -9.72 7.20
CA GLY A 535 -7.96 -9.24 8.40
C GLY A 535 -6.47 -9.40 8.21
N TRP A 536 -5.75 -8.30 7.99
CA TRP A 536 -4.33 -8.33 7.62
C TRP A 536 -3.48 -7.59 8.64
N SER A 537 -2.27 -8.09 8.86
CA SER A 537 -1.24 -7.42 9.65
C SER A 537 0.03 -7.24 8.84
N THR A 538 0.78 -6.18 9.12
CA THR A 538 2.05 -5.91 8.43
C THR A 538 3.07 -5.23 9.34
N SER A 539 4.33 -5.62 9.14
CA SER A 539 5.51 -5.01 9.76
C SER A 539 6.32 -4.17 8.76
N VAL A 540 5.82 -4.00 7.54
CA VAL A 540 6.42 -3.16 6.50
C VAL A 540 5.46 -2.10 6.02
N ASP A 541 6.02 -1.04 5.44
CA ASP A 541 5.26 0.07 4.89
C ASP A 541 4.33 -0.40 3.77
N ILE A 542 3.18 0.26 3.68
CA ILE A 542 2.23 0.16 2.57
C ILE A 542 2.19 1.53 1.91
N ILE A 543 2.50 1.56 0.61
CA ILE A 543 2.57 2.79 -0.17
C ILE A 543 1.66 2.65 -1.37
N VAL A 544 0.57 3.41 -1.41
CA VAL A 544 -0.45 3.35 -2.46
C VAL A 544 -0.48 4.69 -3.21
N GLN A 545 -0.29 4.67 -4.52
CA GLN A 545 -0.37 5.90 -5.33
C GLN A 545 -1.83 6.29 -5.63
N GLY A 546 -2.72 5.30 -5.82
CA GLY A 546 -4.15 5.51 -5.97
C GLY A 546 -4.92 5.49 -4.65
N THR A 547 -6.26 5.49 -4.77
CA THR A 547 -7.18 5.37 -3.62
C THR A 547 -6.91 4.09 -2.83
N LEU A 548 -6.86 4.24 -1.51
CA LEU A 548 -6.81 3.14 -0.55
C LEU A 548 -8.18 3.00 0.11
N ASP A 549 -8.86 1.87 -0.12
CA ASP A 549 -10.19 1.57 0.43
C ASP A 549 -10.11 0.35 1.34
N ILE A 550 -10.35 0.55 2.63
CA ILE A 550 -10.56 -0.55 3.59
C ILE A 550 -12.07 -0.69 3.74
N MET A 551 -12.66 -1.69 3.08
CA MET A 551 -14.11 -1.88 3.05
C MET A 551 -14.68 -2.31 4.41
N ASP A 552 -15.98 -2.14 4.58
CA ASP A 552 -16.71 -2.61 5.77
C ASP A 552 -16.48 -4.12 6.00
N GLY A 553 -16.20 -4.49 7.24
CA GLY A 553 -15.82 -5.85 7.64
C GLY A 553 -14.39 -6.27 7.27
N ALA A 554 -13.57 -5.40 6.68
CA ALA A 554 -12.14 -5.60 6.51
C ALA A 554 -11.35 -4.91 7.64
N SER A 555 -10.11 -5.34 7.88
CA SER A 555 -9.20 -4.71 8.85
C SER A 555 -7.73 -4.81 8.44
N GLN A 556 -6.97 -3.77 8.79
CA GLN A 556 -5.51 -3.72 8.67
C GLN A 556 -4.89 -3.28 10.00
N THR A 557 -3.90 -4.03 10.48
CA THR A 557 -3.14 -3.71 11.70
C THR A 557 -1.66 -3.50 11.37
N LEU A 558 -1.06 -2.43 11.89
CA LEU A 558 0.39 -2.19 11.82
C LEU A 558 1.04 -2.75 13.09
N THR A 559 2.16 -3.46 12.95
CA THR A 559 2.78 -4.19 14.08
C THR A 559 4.18 -3.69 14.43
N SER A 560 4.64 -2.61 13.80
CA SER A 560 5.96 -2.01 14.01
C SER A 560 5.94 -0.50 13.70
N THR A 561 7.09 0.14 13.48
CA THR A 561 7.21 1.55 13.08
C THR A 561 6.82 1.81 11.62
N ASN A 562 6.05 0.90 11.02
CA ASN A 562 5.71 0.94 9.61
C ASN A 562 4.58 1.93 9.33
N THR A 563 4.52 2.42 8.09
CA THR A 563 3.58 3.46 7.67
C THR A 563 2.62 2.93 6.61
N ILE A 564 1.32 3.19 6.76
CA ILE A 564 0.34 3.04 5.67
C ILE A 564 0.08 4.41 5.05
N SER A 565 0.28 4.53 3.74
CA SER A 565 0.17 5.81 3.05
C SER A 565 -0.57 5.71 1.73
N THR A 566 -1.36 6.75 1.41
CA THR A 566 -1.94 6.94 0.09
C THR A 566 -1.72 8.37 -0.43
N TYR A 567 -1.28 8.46 -1.69
CA TYR A 567 -1.14 9.73 -2.42
C TYR A 567 -2.44 10.23 -3.07
N SER A 568 -3.54 9.53 -2.81
CA SER A 568 -4.88 9.86 -3.26
C SER A 568 -5.81 9.86 -2.03
N TYR A 569 -7.05 9.42 -2.22
CA TYR A 569 -8.05 9.37 -1.18
C TYR A 569 -7.93 8.11 -0.31
N PHE A 570 -8.02 8.26 1.00
CA PHE A 570 -8.13 7.16 1.96
C PHE A 570 -9.59 7.01 2.40
N LEU A 571 -10.24 5.93 1.98
CA LEU A 571 -11.60 5.56 2.38
C LEU A 571 -11.53 4.50 3.48
N LEU A 572 -11.92 4.86 4.70
CA LEU A 572 -11.92 3.94 5.84
C LEU A 572 -13.36 3.56 6.20
N ASN A 573 -13.82 2.42 5.68
CA ASN A 573 -15.12 1.80 5.99
C ASN A 573 -15.00 0.61 6.95
N GLY A 574 -13.84 -0.03 7.03
CA GLY A 574 -13.48 -1.08 7.99
C GLY A 574 -12.52 -0.58 9.08
N GLY A 575 -11.70 -1.48 9.63
CA GLY A 575 -10.77 -1.17 10.71
C GLY A 575 -9.34 -0.85 10.25
N LEU A 576 -8.75 0.21 10.79
CA LEU A 576 -7.31 0.47 10.75
C LEU A 576 -6.78 0.62 12.18
N ASP A 577 -5.82 -0.22 12.55
CA ASP A 577 -5.13 -0.16 13.84
C ASP A 577 -3.64 0.13 13.62
N LEU A 578 -3.17 1.28 14.10
CA LEU A 578 -1.77 1.68 13.99
C LEU A 578 -0.87 0.99 15.03
N GLY A 579 -1.44 0.31 16.03
CA GLY A 579 -0.69 -0.22 17.17
C GLY A 579 0.04 0.89 17.94
N ASP A 580 1.13 0.51 18.62
CA ASP A 580 1.88 1.43 19.51
C ASP A 580 2.85 2.36 18.76
N GLN A 581 3.23 2.03 17.51
CA GLN A 581 4.30 2.73 16.78
C GLN A 581 4.04 2.94 15.29
N GLY A 582 2.95 2.40 14.74
CA GLY A 582 2.65 2.54 13.31
C GLY A 582 2.15 3.94 12.98
N ASN A 583 2.30 4.33 11.71
CA ASN A 583 1.85 5.64 11.23
C ASN A 583 0.89 5.50 10.05
N GLY A 584 0.02 6.49 9.88
CA GLY A 584 -0.86 6.62 8.72
C GLY A 584 -0.67 7.97 8.04
N HIS A 585 -0.77 8.01 6.72
CA HIS A 585 -0.70 9.26 5.97
C HIS A 585 -1.68 9.27 4.78
N ALA A 586 -2.56 10.26 4.73
CA ALA A 586 -3.44 10.52 3.60
C ALA A 586 -3.13 11.89 2.97
N TYR A 587 -2.46 11.90 1.81
CA TYR A 587 -1.93 13.13 1.19
C TYR A 587 -2.97 13.96 0.41
N ALA A 588 -4.13 13.39 0.04
CA ALA A 588 -5.11 14.09 -0.78
C ALA A 588 -6.54 14.09 -0.20
N GLY A 589 -6.86 13.16 0.70
CA GLY A 589 -8.15 13.13 1.35
C GLY A 589 -8.35 11.91 2.24
N PHE A 590 -9.19 12.07 3.26
CA PHE A 590 -9.49 11.06 4.26
C PHE A 590 -10.93 11.19 4.73
N ASP A 591 -11.67 10.10 4.68
CA ASP A 591 -12.98 9.98 5.33
C ASP A 591 -13.00 8.73 6.20
N LEU A 592 -13.30 8.91 7.49
CA LEU A 592 -13.67 7.82 8.39
C LEU A 592 -15.19 7.65 8.33
N ASN A 593 -15.66 6.72 7.52
CA ASN A 593 -17.08 6.51 7.26
C ASN A 593 -17.79 5.84 8.45
N ASN A 594 -19.14 5.84 8.44
CA ASN A 594 -19.97 5.39 9.58
C ASN A 594 -19.63 4.00 10.17
N THR A 595 -19.16 3.06 9.34
CA THR A 595 -18.79 1.70 9.76
C THR A 595 -17.30 1.56 10.07
N GLY A 596 -16.50 2.56 9.70
CA GLY A 596 -15.06 2.54 9.84
C GLY A 596 -14.63 2.71 11.30
N GLU A 597 -13.46 2.17 11.61
CA GLU A 597 -12.82 2.28 12.91
C GLU A 597 -11.33 2.63 12.71
N LEU A 598 -10.89 3.72 13.32
CA LEU A 598 -9.47 4.10 13.39
C LEU A 598 -9.00 3.99 14.83
N THR A 599 -7.99 3.17 15.06
CA THR A 599 -7.36 2.98 16.37
C THR A 599 -5.93 3.49 16.35
N ILE A 600 -5.65 4.44 17.24
CA ILE A 600 -4.34 5.06 17.44
C ILE A 600 -3.97 4.84 18.92
N ALA A 601 -3.16 3.81 19.15
CA ALA A 601 -2.59 3.50 20.47
C ALA A 601 -1.17 4.05 20.66
N GLY A 602 -0.64 4.70 19.62
CA GLY A 602 0.65 5.36 19.51
C GLY A 602 0.87 5.77 18.05
N GLY A 603 2.06 6.33 17.73
CA GLY A 603 2.36 6.84 16.38
C GLY A 603 1.49 8.03 15.96
N GLU A 604 1.40 8.28 14.66
CA GLU A 604 0.70 9.44 14.09
C GLU A 604 -0.11 9.08 12.83
N PHE A 605 -1.35 9.57 12.75
CA PHE A 605 -2.17 9.54 11.54
C PHE A 605 -2.31 10.97 11.00
N THR A 606 -1.66 11.28 9.87
CA THR A 606 -1.68 12.60 9.24
C THR A 606 -2.61 12.66 8.04
N VAL A 607 -3.39 13.74 7.94
CA VAL A 607 -4.23 14.08 6.78
C VAL A 607 -3.82 15.44 6.25
N GLU A 608 -3.36 15.51 4.99
CA GLU A 608 -2.94 16.74 4.33
C GLU A 608 -3.97 17.21 3.27
N GLY A 609 -4.19 18.52 3.19
CA GLY A 609 -4.83 19.19 2.04
C GLY A 609 -6.33 18.94 1.85
N ASN A 610 -6.99 18.27 2.80
CA ASN A 610 -8.43 17.99 2.79
C ASN A 610 -9.04 18.29 4.16
N GLU A 611 -10.35 18.55 4.22
CA GLU A 611 -11.10 18.73 5.46
C GLU A 611 -11.71 17.38 5.92
N PRO A 612 -11.00 16.57 6.73
CA PRO A 612 -11.48 15.25 7.11
C PRO A 612 -12.77 15.31 7.93
N ASN A 613 -13.67 14.36 7.64
CA ASN A 613 -14.85 14.11 8.46
C ASN A 613 -14.78 12.74 9.14
N ILE A 614 -15.06 12.73 10.45
CA ILE A 614 -15.08 11.56 11.30
C ILE A 614 -16.53 11.17 11.55
N TYR A 615 -17.05 10.23 10.77
CA TYR A 615 -18.38 9.64 10.94
C TYR A 615 -18.35 8.31 11.71
N GLY A 616 -17.25 7.56 11.58
CA GLY A 616 -17.03 6.26 12.24
C GLY A 616 -16.34 6.35 13.60
N ALA A 617 -15.85 5.22 14.12
CA ALA A 617 -15.25 5.14 15.44
C ALA A 617 -13.79 5.60 15.46
N LEU A 618 -13.45 6.59 16.29
CA LEU A 618 -12.06 7.00 16.54
C LEU A 618 -11.68 6.60 17.97
N ASN A 619 -10.78 5.62 18.10
CA ASN A 619 -10.19 5.20 19.37
C ASN A 619 -8.79 5.80 19.49
N LEU A 620 -8.62 6.76 20.40
CA LEU A 620 -7.35 7.44 20.64
C LEU A 620 -6.95 7.25 22.11
N SER A 621 -5.95 6.42 22.37
CA SER A 621 -5.42 6.20 23.72
C SER A 621 -4.02 6.80 23.95
N ASP A 622 -3.26 6.96 22.87
CA ASP A 622 -1.98 7.69 22.82
C ASP A 622 -1.74 8.12 21.36
N GLY A 623 -0.58 8.68 21.03
CA GLY A 623 -0.25 9.08 19.66
C GLY A 623 -1.02 10.33 19.20
N ILE A 624 -1.06 10.54 17.88
CA ILE A 624 -1.55 11.79 17.29
C ILE A 624 -2.48 11.50 16.11
N PHE A 625 -3.65 12.14 16.08
CA PHE A 625 -4.41 12.35 14.85
C PHE A 625 -4.18 13.80 14.40
N ASP A 626 -3.53 14.01 13.26
CA ASP A 626 -3.11 15.32 12.75
C ASP A 626 -3.81 15.65 11.44
N THR A 627 -4.34 16.87 11.34
CA THR A 627 -4.78 17.45 10.07
C THR A 627 -4.40 18.92 9.98
N ASP A 628 -3.91 19.33 8.81
CA ASP A 628 -3.52 20.73 8.51
C ASP A 628 -4.73 21.63 8.19
N GLN A 629 -5.90 21.04 7.97
CA GLN A 629 -7.15 21.75 7.63
C GLN A 629 -8.18 21.66 8.77
N GLN A 630 -9.44 21.98 8.46
CA GLN A 630 -10.57 21.81 9.37
C GLN A 630 -10.87 20.32 9.62
N LEU A 631 -11.19 19.99 10.88
CA LEU A 631 -11.66 18.67 11.30
C LEU A 631 -13.15 18.69 11.65
N GLY A 632 -13.94 17.90 10.92
CA GLY A 632 -15.33 17.61 11.27
C GLY A 632 -15.45 16.34 12.11
N ILE A 633 -16.00 16.44 13.32
CA ILE A 633 -16.35 15.31 14.17
C ILE A 633 -17.87 15.15 14.14
N LEU A 634 -18.35 14.09 13.50
CA LEU A 634 -19.77 13.77 13.28
C LEU A 634 -20.17 12.37 13.81
N SER A 635 -19.26 11.68 14.50
CA SER A 635 -19.45 10.35 15.07
C SER A 635 -19.95 10.33 16.52
N PHE A 636 -20.84 9.38 16.83
CA PHE A 636 -21.24 9.07 18.22
C PHE A 636 -20.32 8.05 18.90
N LEU A 637 -19.30 7.55 18.20
CA LEU A 637 -18.42 6.45 18.64
C LEU A 637 -17.00 6.96 18.84
N LEU A 638 -16.82 7.94 19.72
CA LEU A 638 -15.52 8.52 20.01
C LEU A 638 -15.02 8.02 21.35
N ASN A 639 -13.85 7.38 21.35
CA ASN A 639 -13.23 6.84 22.54
C ASN A 639 -11.83 7.43 22.70
N VAL A 640 -11.78 8.69 23.12
CA VAL A 640 -10.55 9.42 23.41
C VAL A 640 -10.24 9.30 24.89
N THR A 641 -9.17 8.58 25.21
CA THR A 641 -8.69 8.30 26.57
C THR A 641 -7.29 8.88 26.83
N GLY A 642 -6.59 9.29 25.76
CA GLY A 642 -5.26 9.90 25.77
C GLY A 642 -4.92 10.46 24.38
N GLY A 643 -3.62 10.62 24.08
CA GLY A 643 -3.15 11.11 22.78
C GLY A 643 -3.49 12.58 22.48
N THR A 644 -3.24 12.99 21.24
CA THR A 644 -3.49 14.36 20.75
C THR A 644 -4.32 14.35 19.47
N ILE A 645 -5.38 15.15 19.42
CA ILE A 645 -6.05 15.55 18.17
C ILE A 645 -5.48 16.92 17.80
N ARG A 646 -4.67 16.98 16.76
CA ARG A 646 -4.01 18.19 16.29
C ARG A 646 -4.72 18.73 15.04
N VAL A 647 -5.10 20.00 15.05
CA VAL A 647 -5.94 20.62 14.01
C VAL A 647 -5.35 21.97 13.57
N GLY A 648 -5.08 22.11 12.28
CA GLY A 648 -4.57 23.33 11.67
C GLY A 648 -5.65 24.39 11.44
N GLY A 649 -6.87 23.96 11.14
CA GLY A 649 -8.04 24.81 10.90
C GLY A 649 -9.12 24.71 11.99
N HIS A 650 -10.39 24.80 11.59
CA HIS A 650 -11.53 24.76 12.51
C HIS A 650 -11.75 23.36 13.09
N LEU A 651 -12.26 23.28 14.32
CA LEU A 651 -12.79 22.03 14.90
C LEU A 651 -14.31 22.15 15.00
N ASN A 652 -15.01 21.27 14.29
CA ASN A 652 -16.47 21.25 14.29
C ASN A 652 -17.00 19.93 14.85
N ILE A 653 -17.51 19.97 16.07
CA ILE A 653 -18.16 18.85 16.76
C ILE A 653 -19.67 18.99 16.58
N SER A 654 -20.23 18.22 15.64
CA SER A 654 -21.62 18.28 15.18
C SER A 654 -22.45 17.04 15.58
N THR A 655 -22.08 16.39 16.69
CA THR A 655 -22.52 15.03 17.05
C THR A 655 -23.79 14.97 17.91
N GLY A 656 -24.59 16.04 17.98
CA GLY A 656 -25.71 16.13 18.92
C GLY A 656 -25.26 16.30 20.37
N SER A 657 -26.14 16.76 21.26
CA SER A 657 -25.76 17.18 22.62
C SER A 657 -25.15 16.04 23.47
N GLY A 658 -23.89 16.17 23.91
CA GLY A 658 -23.27 15.32 24.94
C GLY A 658 -22.56 14.10 24.37
N SER A 659 -21.99 14.25 23.18
CA SER A 659 -21.48 13.17 22.34
C SER A 659 -19.95 13.19 22.23
N PHE A 660 -19.31 14.35 22.41
CA PHE A 660 -17.86 14.46 22.57
C PHE A 660 -17.51 14.68 24.05
N THR A 661 -17.20 13.58 24.74
CA THR A 661 -16.93 13.54 26.18
C THR A 661 -15.66 12.72 26.47
N PRO A 662 -14.49 13.18 25.99
CA PRO A 662 -13.23 12.46 26.13
C PRO A 662 -12.86 12.26 27.61
N SER A 663 -12.36 11.08 27.98
CA SER A 663 -11.92 10.80 29.35
C SER A 663 -10.46 11.20 29.62
N GLY A 664 -9.74 11.61 28.57
CA GLY A 664 -8.36 12.07 28.58
C GLY A 664 -7.99 12.70 27.24
N GLY A 665 -6.69 12.94 27.01
CA GLY A 665 -6.16 13.45 25.73
C GLY A 665 -6.19 14.98 25.57
N THR A 666 -5.55 15.44 24.52
CA THR A 666 -5.34 16.86 24.21
C THR A 666 -5.91 17.21 22.85
N VAL A 667 -6.60 18.34 22.75
CA VAL A 667 -6.88 18.99 21.46
C VAL A 667 -5.89 20.12 21.27
N GLU A 668 -5.06 20.04 20.24
CA GLU A 668 -4.05 21.04 19.88
C GLU A 668 -4.50 21.82 18.65
N PHE A 669 -4.52 23.14 18.72
CA PHE A 669 -4.69 24.01 17.55
C PHE A 669 -3.34 24.60 17.13
N TYR A 670 -2.95 24.39 15.87
CA TYR A 670 -1.66 24.83 15.33
C TYR A 670 -1.80 25.49 13.96
N GLY A 671 -0.69 25.93 13.37
CA GLY A 671 -0.67 26.52 12.03
C GLY A 671 -0.90 28.03 12.02
N ASN A 672 -1.14 28.57 10.83
CA ASN A 672 -1.17 30.02 10.55
C ASN A 672 -2.56 30.57 10.22
N GLU A 673 -3.58 29.72 10.19
CA GLU A 673 -4.95 30.13 9.92
C GLU A 673 -5.76 30.26 11.23
N PRO A 674 -6.64 31.27 11.32
CA PRO A 674 -7.65 31.36 12.37
C PRO A 674 -8.47 30.08 12.53
N SER A 675 -8.81 29.74 13.76
CA SER A 675 -9.53 28.51 14.09
C SER A 675 -10.77 28.79 14.90
N MET A 676 -11.84 28.06 14.61
CA MET A 676 -13.07 28.13 15.36
C MET A 676 -13.26 26.83 16.11
N ILE A 677 -13.63 26.92 17.37
CA ILE A 677 -14.02 25.79 18.20
C ILE A 677 -15.55 25.78 18.25
N ILE A 678 -16.15 24.87 17.50
CA ILE A 678 -17.61 24.74 17.38
C ILE A 678 -18.02 23.44 18.06
N MET A 679 -18.64 23.54 19.24
CA MET A 679 -19.12 22.40 20.02
C MET A 679 -20.41 22.74 20.75
N SER A 680 -21.21 21.73 21.10
CA SER A 680 -22.40 21.97 21.92
C SER A 680 -22.01 22.25 23.37
N ASN A 681 -22.87 22.94 24.11
CA ASN A 681 -22.69 23.24 25.52
C ASN A 681 -22.70 22.00 26.45
N THR A 682 -22.96 20.82 25.90
CA THR A 682 -22.93 19.53 26.60
C THR A 682 -21.72 18.67 26.22
N ASP A 683 -20.97 19.06 25.19
CA ASP A 683 -19.67 18.49 24.88
C ASP A 683 -18.59 19.19 25.72
N PHE A 684 -17.43 18.55 25.85
CA PHE A 684 -16.28 19.17 26.51
C PHE A 684 -14.96 18.71 25.90
N LEU A 685 -13.94 19.56 26.00
CA LEU A 685 -12.56 19.16 25.78
C LEU A 685 -11.96 18.65 27.09
N HIS A 686 -11.06 17.66 27.01
CA HIS A 686 -10.28 17.28 28.18
C HIS A 686 -9.12 18.27 28.38
N HIS A 687 -8.00 18.15 27.65
CA HIS A 687 -6.99 19.21 27.59
C HIS A 687 -7.12 20.05 26.31
N LEU A 688 -6.82 21.35 26.41
CA LEU A 688 -6.76 22.27 25.27
C LEU A 688 -5.37 22.88 25.19
N LEU A 689 -4.74 22.79 24.03
CA LEU A 689 -3.46 23.43 23.73
C LEU A 689 -3.63 24.36 22.52
N ILE A 690 -3.28 25.63 22.70
CA ILE A 690 -3.14 26.60 21.59
C ILE A 690 -1.66 26.79 21.32
N ASN A 691 -1.23 26.44 20.12
CA ASN A 691 0.17 26.42 19.68
C ASN A 691 0.24 26.88 18.20
N LYS A 692 -0.29 28.08 17.94
CA LYS A 692 -0.33 28.70 16.61
C LYS A 692 1.02 29.31 16.24
N THR A 693 1.19 29.68 14.97
CA THR A 693 2.49 30.13 14.43
C THR A 693 2.95 31.53 14.84
N ASN A 694 2.07 32.36 15.41
CA ASN A 694 2.41 33.65 16.00
C ASN A 694 1.22 34.22 16.81
N GLU A 695 1.48 35.32 17.51
CA GLU A 695 0.56 36.06 18.39
C GLU A 695 -0.66 36.71 17.71
N ASP A 696 -0.75 36.74 16.37
CA ASP A 696 -1.87 37.36 15.64
C ASP A 696 -2.93 36.35 15.16
N VAL A 697 -2.72 35.05 15.38
CA VAL A 697 -3.62 33.98 14.91
C VAL A 697 -4.46 33.44 16.07
N ASP A 698 -5.78 33.53 15.91
CA ASP A 698 -6.77 33.21 16.94
C ASP A 698 -7.35 31.80 16.84
N ALA A 699 -7.64 31.24 18.01
CA ALA A 699 -8.57 30.14 18.22
C ALA A 699 -9.75 30.68 19.03
N ILE A 700 -10.90 30.85 18.38
CA ILE A 700 -12.10 31.45 18.96
C ILE A 700 -13.17 30.41 19.30
N PHE A 701 -13.76 30.49 20.49
CA PHE A 701 -14.96 29.72 20.83
C PHE A 701 -16.20 30.32 20.17
N PHE A 702 -16.85 29.54 19.29
CA PHE A 702 -18.02 30.02 18.55
C PHE A 702 -19.35 29.83 19.32
N LEU A 703 -19.35 28.91 20.29
CA LEU A 703 -20.50 28.53 21.13
C LEU A 703 -20.05 28.42 22.59
N ASP A 704 -20.99 28.39 23.53
CA ASP A 704 -20.67 28.13 24.94
C ASP A 704 -19.99 26.76 25.07
N ALA A 705 -18.88 26.71 25.82
CA ALA A 705 -18.00 25.54 25.85
C ALA A 705 -17.51 25.20 27.25
N THR A 706 -16.98 23.99 27.40
CA THR A 706 -16.36 23.51 28.65
C THR A 706 -15.04 22.83 28.35
N VAL A 707 -14.01 23.13 29.14
CA VAL A 707 -12.72 22.43 29.16
C VAL A 707 -12.53 21.84 30.56
N GLN A 708 -12.38 20.51 30.64
CA GLN A 708 -12.34 19.81 31.92
C GLN A 708 -10.94 19.76 32.56
N GLY A 709 -9.92 19.57 31.74
CA GLY A 709 -8.53 19.52 32.14
C GLY A 709 -7.83 20.87 31.94
N GLN A 710 -6.50 20.81 31.90
CA GLN A 710 -5.64 21.97 31.67
C GLN A 710 -5.87 22.62 30.31
N THR A 711 -5.85 23.95 30.27
CA THR A 711 -5.72 24.75 29.05
C THR A 711 -4.35 25.43 29.04
N THR A 712 -3.62 25.28 27.96
CA THR A 712 -2.32 25.93 27.77
C THR A 712 -2.35 26.76 26.49
N VAL A 713 -1.90 28.01 26.56
CA VAL A 713 -1.70 28.89 25.42
C VAL A 713 -0.20 29.15 25.32
N GLU A 714 0.49 28.45 24.41
CA GLU A 714 1.94 28.60 24.18
C GLU A 714 2.19 29.78 23.23
N GLU A 715 1.79 29.66 21.96
CA GLU A 715 1.85 30.74 20.96
C GLU A 715 0.46 30.96 20.33
N GLY A 716 0.11 32.23 20.09
CA GLY A 716 -1.17 32.63 19.48
C GLY A 716 -2.24 33.08 20.47
N ILE A 717 -3.46 33.25 19.97
CA ILE A 717 -4.58 33.81 20.75
C ILE A 717 -5.61 32.73 21.06
N LEU A 718 -6.00 32.61 22.34
CA LEU A 718 -7.26 31.98 22.74
C LEU A 718 -8.30 33.06 23.00
N GLU A 719 -9.36 33.12 22.19
CA GLU A 719 -10.37 34.17 22.27
C GLU A 719 -11.74 33.65 22.71
N ILE A 720 -12.36 34.37 23.65
CA ILE A 720 -13.77 34.25 23.99
C ILE A 720 -14.46 35.59 23.68
N ASP A 721 -15.34 35.56 22.69
CA ASP A 721 -16.01 36.75 22.19
C ASP A 721 -17.50 36.49 21.86
N ASN A 722 -18.24 37.53 21.48
CA ASN A 722 -19.63 37.48 21.02
C ASN A 722 -20.61 36.91 22.06
N ASP A 723 -20.48 37.37 23.31
CA ASP A 723 -21.37 37.03 24.43
C ASP A 723 -21.37 35.51 24.75
N LYS A 724 -20.20 34.87 24.65
CA LYS A 724 -20.03 33.42 24.90
C LYS A 724 -19.49 33.16 26.30
N GLN A 725 -19.85 32.01 26.86
CA GLN A 725 -19.31 31.54 28.14
C GLN A 725 -18.46 30.27 27.97
N VAL A 726 -17.24 30.30 28.50
CA VAL A 726 -16.37 29.12 28.57
C VAL A 726 -16.05 28.79 30.02
N ASN A 727 -16.23 27.51 30.36
CA ASN A 727 -16.03 26.98 31.70
C ASN A 727 -14.73 26.17 31.76
N PHE A 728 -13.79 26.57 32.61
CA PHE A 728 -12.50 25.92 32.82
C PHE A 728 -12.50 25.21 34.18
N TYR A 729 -12.32 23.89 34.18
CA TYR A 729 -12.24 23.08 35.39
C TYR A 729 -10.81 22.73 35.81
N GLY A 730 -9.86 22.78 34.88
CA GLY A 730 -8.43 22.70 35.13
C GLY A 730 -7.74 24.04 34.97
N ASP A 731 -6.45 24.08 35.35
CA ASP A 731 -5.63 25.28 35.30
C ASP A 731 -5.53 25.83 33.87
N VAL A 732 -5.42 27.15 33.77
CA VAL A 732 -5.23 27.88 32.52
C VAL A 732 -3.88 28.59 32.59
N ASP A 733 -2.94 28.16 31.76
CA ASP A 733 -1.58 28.72 31.68
C ASP A 733 -1.41 29.44 30.34
N VAL A 734 -1.04 30.73 30.41
CA VAL A 734 -0.70 31.54 29.24
C VAL A 734 0.80 31.82 29.26
N ASN A 735 1.53 31.28 28.29
CA ASN A 735 2.99 31.27 28.21
C ASN A 735 3.53 32.28 27.20
N ASP A 736 4.84 32.26 26.98
CA ASP A 736 5.56 33.22 26.12
C ASP A 736 5.08 33.16 24.66
N GLY A 737 4.50 34.26 24.16
CA GLY A 737 3.90 34.35 22.83
C GLY A 737 2.39 34.03 22.79
N GLY A 738 1.82 33.62 23.92
CA GLY A 738 0.40 33.31 24.08
C GLY A 738 -0.40 34.51 24.62
N THR A 739 -1.62 34.69 24.10
CA THR A 739 -2.57 35.69 24.60
C THR A 739 -3.94 35.08 24.87
N PHE A 740 -4.51 35.34 26.04
CA PHE A 740 -5.91 35.02 26.35
C PHE A 740 -6.76 36.30 26.21
N VAL A 741 -7.75 36.29 25.32
CA VAL A 741 -8.58 37.45 24.99
C VAL A 741 -10.03 37.23 25.43
N LEU A 742 -10.62 38.24 26.10
CA LEU A 742 -12.00 38.23 26.58
C LEU A 742 -12.74 39.53 26.25
N ASN A 743 -13.67 39.47 25.30
CA ASN A 743 -14.33 40.64 24.70
C ASN A 743 -15.87 40.63 24.86
N HIS A 744 -16.52 41.79 24.66
CA HIS A 744 -17.99 41.96 24.72
C HIS A 744 -18.62 41.47 26.05
N ASN A 745 -19.81 40.84 26.10
CA ASN A 745 -20.35 40.27 27.35
C ASN A 745 -19.84 38.85 27.62
N SER A 746 -18.68 38.49 27.11
CA SER A 746 -18.18 37.11 27.22
C SER A 746 -17.68 36.80 28.61
N ILE A 747 -17.72 35.53 28.98
CA ILE A 747 -17.48 35.07 30.35
C ILE A 747 -16.46 33.93 30.37
N ALA A 748 -15.32 34.16 31.02
CA ALA A 748 -14.39 33.11 31.42
C ALA A 748 -14.72 32.68 32.86
N SER A 749 -15.17 31.44 33.05
CA SER A 749 -15.57 30.91 34.35
C SER A 749 -14.62 29.80 34.81
N PHE A 750 -14.05 29.92 36.00
CA PHE A 750 -13.05 28.99 36.53
C PHE A 750 -13.61 28.20 37.71
N ASN A 751 -13.31 26.90 37.82
CA ASN A 751 -13.78 26.08 38.94
C ASN A 751 -13.04 26.41 40.26
N ASP A 752 -13.58 25.95 41.39
CA ASP A 752 -12.94 26.14 42.70
C ASP A 752 -11.49 25.65 42.69
N LEU A 753 -10.58 26.45 43.23
CA LEU A 753 -9.14 26.19 43.33
C LEU A 753 -8.36 26.20 42.00
N THR A 754 -9.00 26.51 40.87
CA THR A 754 -8.34 26.61 39.56
C THR A 754 -7.36 27.79 39.54
N HIS A 755 -6.21 27.62 38.91
CA HIS A 755 -5.25 28.69 38.65
C HIS A 755 -5.39 29.23 37.23
N PHE A 756 -5.62 30.54 37.11
CA PHE A 756 -5.44 31.29 35.88
C PHE A 756 -4.11 32.04 35.96
N ASN A 757 -3.10 31.52 35.26
CA ASN A 757 -1.73 32.00 35.31
C ASN A 757 -1.36 32.71 34.01
N ILE A 758 -0.89 33.95 34.14
CA ILE A 758 -0.21 34.65 33.05
C ILE A 758 1.29 34.59 33.35
N ASN A 759 1.99 33.72 32.63
CA ASN A 759 3.42 33.46 32.81
C ASN A 759 4.27 34.51 32.07
N SER A 760 5.59 34.44 32.26
CA SER A 760 6.52 35.37 31.60
C SER A 760 6.34 35.32 30.07
N GLY A 761 6.13 36.48 29.45
CA GLY A 761 5.91 36.60 28.00
C GLY A 761 4.47 36.35 27.54
N GLY A 762 3.60 35.84 28.41
CA GLY A 762 2.17 35.66 28.12
C GLY A 762 1.34 36.90 28.44
N ALA A 763 0.15 36.99 27.86
CA ALA A 763 -0.75 38.13 28.03
C ALA A 763 -2.22 37.75 28.32
N PHE A 764 -2.88 38.51 29.18
CA PHE A 764 -4.35 38.54 29.29
C PHE A 764 -4.86 39.90 28.81
N GLN A 765 -5.84 39.88 27.90
CA GLN A 765 -6.47 41.08 27.38
C GLN A 765 -7.99 41.00 27.53
N SER A 766 -8.59 42.03 28.09
CA SER A 766 -10.04 42.13 28.20
C SER A 766 -10.55 43.53 27.86
N SER A 767 -11.51 43.60 26.93
CA SER A 767 -12.05 44.87 26.45
C SER A 767 -13.58 44.85 26.41
N GLY A 768 -14.18 45.68 27.26
CA GLY A 768 -15.63 45.87 27.33
C GLY A 768 -16.09 47.31 27.07
N SER A 769 -17.37 47.54 27.37
CA SER A 769 -18.04 48.84 27.36
C SER A 769 -19.20 48.82 28.37
N TYR A 770 -19.77 49.97 28.73
CA TYR A 770 -20.92 50.07 29.65
C TYR A 770 -22.13 49.17 29.36
N THR A 771 -22.29 48.71 28.12
CA THR A 771 -23.40 47.81 27.75
C THR A 771 -22.95 46.38 27.52
N ASN A 772 -21.64 46.17 27.37
CA ASN A 772 -21.03 44.88 27.05
C ASN A 772 -19.79 44.65 27.93
N GLU A 773 -19.97 44.08 29.10
CA GLU A 773 -18.94 43.99 30.14
C GLU A 773 -18.46 42.54 30.29
N PRO A 774 -17.22 42.21 29.90
CA PRO A 774 -16.70 40.87 30.02
C PRO A 774 -16.48 40.48 31.49
N ALA A 775 -16.56 39.20 31.80
CA ALA A 775 -16.43 38.72 33.18
C ALA A 775 -15.44 37.56 33.33
N VAL A 776 -14.50 37.72 34.26
CA VAL A 776 -13.61 36.67 34.78
C VAL A 776 -14.11 36.27 36.16
N LYS A 777 -14.73 35.10 36.26
CA LYS A 777 -15.45 34.71 37.48
C LYS A 777 -15.25 33.25 37.86
N SER A 778 -15.74 32.88 39.05
CA SER A 778 -15.80 31.48 39.46
C SER A 778 -17.10 30.79 38.99
N LEU A 779 -17.01 29.50 38.70
CA LEU A 779 -18.15 28.59 38.57
C LEU A 779 -18.73 28.23 39.94
N SER A 780 -17.84 27.95 40.90
CA SER A 780 -18.15 27.59 42.27
C SER A 780 -16.93 27.84 43.15
N GLY A 781 -17.12 28.28 44.39
CA GLY A 781 -15.99 28.61 45.27
C GLY A 781 -15.15 29.76 44.72
N TYR A 782 -13.81 29.65 44.78
CA TYR A 782 -12.89 30.74 44.45
C TYR A 782 -11.69 30.26 43.63
N TYR A 783 -11.27 31.04 42.63
CA TYR A 783 -10.12 30.75 41.76
C TYR A 783 -8.93 31.67 42.04
N TYR A 784 -7.74 31.26 41.61
CA TYR A 784 -6.53 32.09 41.63
C TYR A 784 -6.35 32.80 40.30
N PHE A 785 -6.04 34.09 40.32
CA PHE A 785 -5.60 34.83 39.15
C PHE A 785 -4.22 35.42 39.45
N ASP A 786 -3.19 34.82 38.88
CA ASP A 786 -1.79 35.20 39.09
C ASP A 786 -1.17 35.72 37.77
N VAL A 787 -0.76 36.99 37.77
CA VAL A 787 0.08 37.57 36.71
C VAL A 787 1.51 37.59 37.21
N LYS A 788 2.33 36.67 36.70
CA LYS A 788 3.71 36.42 37.18
C LYS A 788 4.68 37.43 36.58
N SER A 789 5.91 37.47 37.12
CA SER A 789 6.99 38.32 36.58
C SER A 789 7.14 38.09 35.07
N GLY A 790 7.14 39.18 34.30
CA GLY A 790 7.22 39.17 32.83
C GLY A 790 5.90 38.90 32.10
N GLY A 791 4.81 38.54 32.79
CA GLY A 791 3.47 38.40 32.20
C GLY A 791 2.77 39.76 32.10
N THR A 792 1.89 39.91 31.12
CA THR A 792 1.19 41.18 30.82
C THR A 792 -0.32 41.07 31.03
N VAL A 793 -0.94 42.08 31.62
CA VAL A 793 -2.39 42.19 31.75
C VAL A 793 -2.90 43.54 31.26
N SER A 794 -3.97 43.51 30.46
CA SER A 794 -4.67 44.66 29.90
C SER A 794 -6.17 44.45 30.10
N ALA A 795 -6.86 45.33 30.81
CA ALA A 795 -8.28 45.16 31.08
C ALA A 795 -9.03 46.49 31.18
N TYR A 796 -10.20 46.54 30.53
CA TYR A 796 -11.07 47.71 30.43
C TYR A 796 -12.54 47.27 30.48
N PHE A 797 -13.35 47.87 31.37
CA PHE A 797 -14.76 47.47 31.59
C PHE A 797 -14.98 45.99 31.98
N THR A 798 -14.02 45.38 32.67
CA THR A 798 -14.07 43.95 33.02
C THR A 798 -14.57 43.73 34.45
N PHE A 799 -15.42 42.74 34.65
CA PHE A 799 -15.80 42.21 35.96
C PHE A 799 -14.83 41.12 36.42
N PHE A 800 -14.26 41.29 37.61
CA PHE A 800 -13.51 40.26 38.31
C PHE A 800 -14.26 39.83 39.57
N GLU A 801 -14.70 38.58 39.62
CA GLU A 801 -15.59 38.09 40.67
C GLU A 801 -15.13 36.76 41.27
N ASN A 802 -15.23 36.55 42.58
CA ASN A 802 -14.93 35.26 43.22
C ASN A 802 -13.46 34.81 43.10
N MET A 803 -12.53 35.75 43.22
CA MET A 803 -11.10 35.45 43.34
C MET A 803 -10.72 35.06 44.78
N ARG A 804 -9.61 34.34 44.93
CA ARG A 804 -9.11 33.86 46.23
C ARG A 804 -8.33 34.93 47.00
N THR A 805 -7.45 34.52 47.91
CA THR A 805 -6.89 35.37 48.99
C THR A 805 -6.21 36.67 48.52
N ASN A 806 -5.56 36.66 47.36
CA ASN A 806 -4.83 37.81 46.82
C ASN A 806 -5.61 38.58 45.74
N GLY A 807 -6.85 38.17 45.44
CA GLY A 807 -7.63 38.76 44.35
C GLY A 807 -6.97 38.53 43.00
N LEU A 808 -7.02 39.55 42.14
CA LEU A 808 -6.14 39.65 40.96
C LEU A 808 -4.71 39.99 41.45
N ASN A 809 -3.81 39.03 41.34
CA ASN A 809 -2.48 39.08 41.94
C ASN A 809 -1.40 39.43 40.91
N ILE A 810 -0.99 40.68 40.88
CA ILE A 810 0.06 41.19 39.99
C ILE A 810 1.40 41.14 40.74
N HIS A 811 2.27 40.21 40.35
CA HIS A 811 3.56 39.99 41.01
C HIS A 811 4.59 41.08 40.68
N GLU A 812 5.67 41.14 41.48
CA GLU A 812 6.85 41.94 41.15
C GLU A 812 7.40 41.53 39.77
N GLY A 813 7.63 42.52 38.90
CA GLY A 813 8.08 42.32 37.52
C GLY A 813 6.98 41.99 36.51
N ALA A 814 5.71 41.85 36.92
CA ALA A 814 4.57 41.76 36.00
C ALA A 814 4.25 43.12 35.38
N ILE A 815 3.62 43.11 34.21
CA ILE A 815 3.31 44.31 33.41
C ILE A 815 1.80 44.51 33.38
N ILE A 816 1.36 45.70 33.75
CA ILE A 816 0.01 46.21 33.49
C ILE A 816 0.11 47.13 32.28
N ASP A 817 -0.69 46.86 31.26
CA ASP A 817 -0.80 47.73 30.09
C ASP A 817 -1.34 49.11 30.49
N THR A 818 -0.58 50.16 30.17
CA THR A 818 -0.91 51.53 30.52
C THR A 818 -2.07 52.10 29.72
N GLU A 819 -2.43 51.51 28.58
CA GLU A 819 -3.61 51.93 27.82
C GLU A 819 -4.90 51.46 28.49
N ASN A 820 -4.89 50.27 29.08
CA ASN A 820 -6.02 49.67 29.78
C ASN A 820 -5.61 49.12 31.17
N PRO A 821 -5.26 50.00 32.12
CA PRO A 821 -4.70 49.60 33.41
C PRO A 821 -5.79 49.26 34.44
N PHE A 822 -6.89 48.61 34.03
CA PHE A 822 -8.12 48.38 34.83
C PHE A 822 -9.09 49.57 34.95
N ASN A 823 -9.06 50.48 33.97
CA ASN A 823 -10.05 51.56 33.94
C ASN A 823 -11.47 50.98 33.81
N ARG A 824 -12.40 51.47 34.63
CA ARG A 824 -13.81 51.01 34.65
C ARG A 824 -14.02 49.54 34.98
N CYS A 825 -13.07 48.92 35.69
CA CYS A 825 -13.21 47.54 36.14
C CYS A 825 -13.88 47.45 37.51
N ASP A 826 -14.65 46.37 37.68
CA ASP A 826 -15.39 46.07 38.90
C ASP A 826 -14.79 44.84 39.58
N PHE A 827 -14.44 44.98 40.85
CA PHE A 827 -13.88 43.89 41.65
C PHE A 827 -14.83 43.53 42.80
N LYS A 828 -15.30 42.29 42.88
CA LYS A 828 -16.33 41.89 43.88
C LYS A 828 -16.29 40.42 44.30
N ASN A 829 -16.99 40.13 45.39
CA ASN A 829 -17.27 38.78 45.90
C ASN A 829 -16.04 37.85 46.03
N GLY A 830 -14.87 38.39 46.37
CA GLY A 830 -13.67 37.62 46.70
C GLY A 830 -13.86 36.74 47.94
N SER A 831 -12.91 35.84 48.18
CA SER A 831 -12.97 34.95 49.36
C SER A 831 -13.02 35.74 50.68
N PRO A 832 -13.74 35.27 51.72
CA PRO A 832 -13.88 36.03 52.97
C PRO A 832 -12.52 36.40 53.58
N GLY A 833 -12.29 37.68 53.83
CA GLY A 833 -11.03 38.19 54.39
C GLY A 833 -9.90 38.43 53.38
N SER A 834 -10.16 38.22 52.09
CA SER A 834 -9.21 38.46 51.00
C SER A 834 -9.12 39.93 50.60
N THR A 835 -8.11 40.23 49.79
CA THR A 835 -8.05 41.45 49.00
C THR A 835 -8.59 41.19 47.59
N LEU A 836 -9.11 42.21 46.91
CA LEU A 836 -9.67 42.09 45.58
C LEU A 836 -8.64 42.26 44.46
N ILE A 837 -7.60 43.06 44.73
CA ILE A 837 -6.47 43.23 43.83
C ILE A 837 -5.18 43.46 44.64
N THR A 838 -4.10 42.79 44.24
CA THR A 838 -2.75 42.98 44.76
C THR A 838 -1.87 43.47 43.61
N ILE A 839 -1.25 44.65 43.76
CA ILE A 839 -0.41 45.25 42.71
C ILE A 839 1.03 45.47 43.21
N ASP A 840 1.86 44.46 43.03
CA ASP A 840 3.26 44.44 43.47
C ASP A 840 4.28 44.73 42.36
N ASN A 841 3.84 45.20 41.19
CA ASN A 841 4.75 45.71 40.14
C ASN A 841 5.36 47.08 40.49
N ASP A 842 6.25 47.58 39.63
CA ASP A 842 7.03 48.82 39.81
C ASP A 842 6.61 49.98 38.89
N GLN A 843 5.49 49.86 38.17
CA GLN A 843 4.99 50.89 37.26
C GLN A 843 4.34 52.08 37.98
N GLU A 844 4.31 53.22 37.29
CA GLU A 844 3.51 54.39 37.65
C GLU A 844 2.18 54.32 36.90
N LEU A 845 1.08 54.09 37.63
CA LEU A 845 -0.22 53.78 37.05
C LEU A 845 -1.28 54.78 37.51
N THR A 846 -2.18 55.13 36.61
CA THR A 846 -3.43 55.81 36.94
C THR A 846 -4.59 54.93 36.52
N ILE A 847 -5.45 54.60 37.48
CA ILE A 847 -6.62 53.73 37.28
C ILE A 847 -7.87 54.56 37.58
N ASP A 848 -8.68 54.77 36.55
CA ASP A 848 -9.85 55.64 36.59
C ASP A 848 -11.15 54.82 36.61
N PHE A 849 -12.10 55.20 37.47
CA PHE A 849 -13.40 54.53 37.62
C PHE A 849 -13.34 53.04 38.01
N ALA A 850 -12.36 52.62 38.82
CA ALA A 850 -12.39 51.27 39.38
C ALA A 850 -13.33 51.19 40.60
N ASP A 851 -14.20 50.17 40.62
CA ASP A 851 -15.16 49.93 41.70
C ASP A 851 -14.74 48.73 42.57
N PHE A 852 -14.75 48.92 43.90
CA PHE A 852 -14.36 47.90 44.87
C PHE A 852 -15.50 47.61 45.86
N PHE A 853 -16.00 46.37 45.85
CA PHE A 853 -17.12 45.94 46.69
C PHE A 853 -16.68 45.10 47.90
N THR A 854 -17.49 45.02 48.95
CA THR A 854 -17.18 44.21 50.13
C THR A 854 -17.23 42.69 49.87
N ASN A 855 -16.31 41.94 50.49
CA ASN A 855 -16.26 40.48 50.61
C ASN A 855 -16.75 40.00 52.01
N GLY A 856 -17.36 40.90 52.79
CA GLY A 856 -18.05 40.66 54.06
C GLY A 856 -17.18 40.55 55.33
N SER A 857 -15.86 40.41 55.28
CA SER A 857 -15.00 40.23 56.48
C SER A 857 -13.54 40.70 56.37
N GLU A 858 -13.21 41.34 55.26
CA GLU A 858 -11.90 41.86 54.89
C GLU A 858 -11.59 43.20 55.55
N ASN A 859 -10.30 43.45 55.73
CA ASN A 859 -9.82 44.76 56.17
C ASN A 859 -9.38 45.63 54.98
N TYR A 860 -8.99 45.01 53.86
CA TYR A 860 -8.34 45.69 52.73
C TYR A 860 -8.75 45.08 51.39
N ASN A 861 -9.20 45.90 50.44
CA ASN A 861 -9.57 45.47 49.09
C ASN A 861 -8.50 45.74 48.04
N VAL A 862 -7.59 46.69 48.30
CA VAL A 862 -6.44 46.97 47.45
C VAL A 862 -5.17 46.78 48.28
N THR A 863 -4.23 46.00 47.79
CA THR A 863 -2.97 45.70 48.48
C THR A 863 -1.75 46.05 47.64
N LYS A 864 -0.76 46.70 48.26
CA LYS A 864 0.60 46.86 47.73
C LYS A 864 1.61 46.56 48.84
N ASN A 865 2.39 45.50 48.65
CA ASN A 865 3.35 44.98 49.63
C ASN A 865 4.78 45.46 49.38
N VAL A 866 5.08 46.01 48.20
CA VAL A 866 6.43 46.44 47.78
C VAL A 866 6.60 47.96 47.84
N ASN A 867 7.85 48.41 47.88
CA ASN A 867 8.23 49.83 47.96
C ASN A 867 8.70 50.39 46.60
N THR A 868 8.00 50.03 45.52
CA THR A 868 8.32 50.36 44.12
C THR A 868 7.03 50.65 43.35
N GLY A 869 7.11 51.54 42.34
CA GLY A 869 5.95 52.06 41.60
C GLY A 869 5.00 52.90 42.44
N ASN A 870 4.07 53.61 41.80
CA ASN A 870 2.92 54.23 42.48
C ASN A 870 1.64 54.02 41.68
N ILE A 871 0.52 53.90 42.40
CA ILE A 871 -0.81 53.67 41.83
C ILE A 871 -1.71 54.80 42.27
N THR A 872 -2.27 55.52 41.30
CA THR A 872 -3.25 56.59 41.56
C THR A 872 -4.62 56.14 41.10
N PHE A 873 -5.56 56.00 42.03
CA PHE A 873 -6.97 55.80 41.71
C PHE A 873 -7.70 57.14 41.61
N SER A 874 -8.45 57.34 40.53
CA SER A 874 -9.37 58.48 40.33
C SER A 874 -10.79 58.00 40.02
N ASN A 875 -11.80 58.83 40.33
CA ASN A 875 -13.23 58.55 40.09
C ASN A 875 -13.71 57.15 40.56
N PHE A 876 -13.12 56.63 41.63
CA PHE A 876 -13.36 55.29 42.17
C PHE A 876 -14.72 55.15 42.90
N GLY A 877 -15.25 53.93 42.96
CA GLY A 877 -16.54 53.63 43.58
C GLY A 877 -16.64 52.23 44.21
N GLY A 878 -17.85 51.75 44.43
CA GLY A 878 -18.17 50.56 45.26
C GLY A 878 -18.56 50.89 46.71
N ASP A 879 -18.64 49.90 47.60
CA ASP A 879 -18.96 50.10 49.03
C ASP A 879 -17.76 49.89 49.97
N PHE A 880 -16.59 49.54 49.43
CA PHE A 880 -15.38 49.25 50.23
C PHE A 880 -14.09 49.63 49.48
N TYR A 881 -13.90 50.95 49.26
CA TYR A 881 -12.77 51.57 48.55
C TYR A 881 -12.11 52.68 49.40
N GLY A 882 -10.95 53.20 48.96
CA GLY A 882 -10.33 54.40 49.55
C GLY A 882 -9.22 54.10 50.57
N PRO A 883 -8.58 55.15 51.13
CA PRO A 883 -7.40 55.01 52.00
C PRO A 883 -7.64 54.21 53.29
N ALA A 884 -8.90 54.07 53.72
CA ALA A 884 -9.25 53.27 54.90
C ALA A 884 -9.28 51.75 54.62
N HIS A 885 -9.34 51.37 53.35
CA HIS A 885 -9.58 50.01 52.86
C HIS A 885 -8.41 49.52 51.99
N GLU A 886 -7.24 50.14 52.12
CA GLU A 886 -6.00 49.74 51.46
C GLU A 886 -4.98 49.16 52.44
N LYS A 887 -4.17 48.22 51.95
CA LYS A 887 -2.97 47.75 52.64
C LYS A 887 -1.75 48.29 51.90
N ASP A 888 -1.24 49.42 52.38
CA ASP A 888 -0.08 50.09 51.81
C ASP A 888 0.87 50.56 52.92
N LEU A 889 1.90 49.76 53.18
CA LEU A 889 2.88 50.07 54.23
C LEU A 889 3.82 51.23 53.83
N TYR A 890 3.92 51.54 52.54
CA TYR A 890 4.96 52.41 51.99
C TYR A 890 4.42 53.71 51.36
N GLY A 891 3.11 53.92 51.34
CA GLY A 891 2.48 55.13 50.80
C GLY A 891 2.59 55.22 49.28
N ARG A 892 2.41 54.09 48.59
CA ARG A 892 2.47 53.89 47.13
C ARG A 892 1.10 53.89 46.46
N ILE A 893 0.01 53.81 47.22
CA ILE A 893 -1.35 53.93 46.71
C ILE A 893 -1.85 55.35 47.03
N HIS A 894 -2.45 55.98 46.03
CA HIS A 894 -2.96 57.34 46.10
C HIS A 894 -4.41 57.36 45.64
N TRP A 895 -5.30 57.88 46.48
CA TRP A 895 -6.71 58.08 46.14
C TRP A 895 -6.94 59.55 45.83
N TYR A 896 -6.99 59.88 44.55
CA TYR A 896 -7.13 61.25 44.09
C TYR A 896 -8.61 61.68 44.14
N VAL A 897 -8.91 62.64 45.02
CA VAL A 897 -10.22 63.27 45.13
C VAL A 897 -10.08 64.75 44.76
N PRO A 898 -10.73 65.23 43.69
CA PRO A 898 -10.79 66.65 43.35
C PRO A 898 -11.37 67.49 44.51
N GLU A 899 -10.69 68.57 44.88
CA GLU A 899 -11.07 69.50 45.95
C GLU A 899 -10.97 70.95 45.46
N LEU A 900 -12.02 71.74 45.76
CA LEU A 900 -12.05 73.18 45.56
C LEU A 900 -12.87 73.85 46.67
N SER A 901 -12.26 74.82 47.35
CA SER A 901 -12.94 75.65 48.36
C SER A 901 -12.37 77.07 48.33
N VAL A 902 -13.19 78.06 48.68
CA VAL A 902 -12.79 79.48 48.68
C VAL A 902 -13.23 80.15 49.99
N SER A 903 -12.34 80.93 50.60
CA SER A 903 -12.58 81.58 51.90
C SER A 903 -12.02 83.01 51.94
N PRO A 904 -12.72 83.98 52.56
CA PRO A 904 -14.05 83.85 53.17
C PRO A 904 -15.18 83.73 52.14
N ALA A 905 -16.38 83.29 52.52
CA ALA A 905 -17.51 83.21 51.57
C ALA A 905 -18.09 84.61 51.21
N VAL A 906 -17.87 85.61 52.08
CA VAL A 906 -18.36 86.98 51.90
C VAL A 906 -17.30 87.97 52.36
N GLN A 907 -17.10 89.03 51.58
CA GLN A 907 -16.33 90.21 51.96
C GLN A 907 -17.27 91.41 52.06
N ASN A 908 -17.30 92.08 53.22
CA ASN A 908 -18.01 93.35 53.39
C ASN A 908 -17.00 94.49 53.36
N VAL A 909 -17.15 95.41 52.42
CA VAL A 909 -16.24 96.54 52.19
C VAL A 909 -16.98 97.86 52.33
N SER A 910 -16.26 98.93 52.65
CA SER A 910 -16.84 100.28 52.78
C SER A 910 -17.15 100.88 51.41
N ALA A 911 -17.87 102.02 51.39
CA ALA A 911 -18.29 102.65 50.15
C ALA A 911 -17.12 103.14 49.28
N GLU A 912 -15.95 103.45 49.83
CA GLU A 912 -14.79 103.93 49.07
C GLU A 912 -14.25 102.86 48.09
N ALA A 913 -13.56 103.30 47.03
CA ALA A 913 -12.83 102.39 46.15
C ALA A 913 -11.68 101.70 46.90
N GLY A 914 -11.41 100.42 46.61
CA GLY A 914 -10.40 99.66 47.33
C GLY A 914 -10.18 98.25 46.80
N THR A 915 -9.50 97.43 47.59
CA THR A 915 -9.20 96.03 47.27
C THR A 915 -9.54 95.11 48.43
N THR A 916 -10.03 93.90 48.13
CA THR A 916 -10.20 92.80 49.09
C THR A 916 -9.73 91.48 48.47
N THR A 917 -9.61 90.41 49.26
CA THR A 917 -9.07 89.14 48.79
C THR A 917 -9.91 87.93 49.19
N PHE A 918 -9.86 86.89 48.36
CA PHE A 918 -10.36 85.54 48.64
C PHE A 918 -9.22 84.52 48.45
N ASN A 919 -9.10 83.55 49.34
CA ASN A 919 -8.14 82.45 49.21
C ASN A 919 -8.85 81.22 48.63
N VAL A 920 -8.31 80.68 47.55
CA VAL A 920 -8.70 79.42 46.92
C VAL A 920 -7.80 78.32 47.48
N THR A 921 -8.41 77.28 48.06
CA THR A 921 -7.74 76.03 48.40
C THR A 921 -8.25 74.97 47.43
N ALA A 922 -7.37 74.42 46.61
CA ALA A 922 -7.71 73.43 45.60
C ALA A 922 -6.53 72.50 45.32
N ASN A 923 -6.83 71.31 44.81
CA ASN A 923 -5.86 70.40 44.16
C ASN A 923 -6.15 70.24 42.66
N VAL A 924 -7.11 71.01 42.13
CA VAL A 924 -7.45 71.12 40.71
C VAL A 924 -7.03 72.46 40.13
N ASP A 925 -7.06 72.55 38.80
CA ASP A 925 -7.05 73.83 38.10
C ASP A 925 -8.43 74.49 38.23
N TRP A 926 -8.43 75.82 38.36
CA TRP A 926 -9.66 76.61 38.55
C TRP A 926 -9.69 77.90 37.72
N THR A 927 -10.89 78.35 37.41
CA THR A 927 -11.20 79.56 36.63
C THR A 927 -12.20 80.44 37.37
N VAL A 928 -12.25 81.73 37.03
CA VAL A 928 -13.06 82.73 37.75
C VAL A 928 -13.98 83.49 36.79
N THR A 929 -15.20 83.76 37.22
CA THR A 929 -16.14 84.69 36.55
C THR A 929 -16.77 85.66 37.54
N GLU A 930 -17.15 86.84 37.06
CA GLU A 930 -17.67 87.95 37.88
C GLU A 930 -19.07 88.35 37.42
N SER A 931 -19.93 88.78 38.35
CA SER A 931 -21.34 89.08 38.03
C SER A 931 -21.64 90.56 37.76
N VAL A 932 -20.67 91.46 37.92
CA VAL A 932 -20.88 92.91 37.92
C VAL A 932 -19.67 93.67 37.37
N ASP A 933 -19.92 94.84 36.78
CA ASP A 933 -18.86 95.65 36.16
C ASP A 933 -18.13 96.60 37.14
N TRP A 934 -18.59 96.72 38.39
CA TRP A 934 -18.04 97.69 39.37
C TRP A 934 -16.84 97.16 40.17
N PHE A 935 -16.45 95.90 39.95
CA PHE A 935 -15.17 95.37 40.41
C PHE A 935 -14.50 94.54 39.31
N THR A 936 -13.23 94.21 39.52
CA THR A 936 -12.45 93.26 38.72
C THR A 936 -11.66 92.31 39.63
N VAL A 937 -11.43 91.07 39.20
CA VAL A 937 -10.72 90.02 39.94
C VAL A 937 -9.46 89.63 39.19
N ALA A 938 -8.37 89.42 39.93
CA ALA A 938 -7.13 88.87 39.39
C ALA A 938 -6.47 87.89 40.37
N PRO A 939 -5.92 86.75 39.90
CA PRO A 939 -5.97 86.25 38.53
C PRO A 939 -7.35 85.65 38.16
N MET A 940 -7.67 85.56 36.87
CA MET A 940 -8.93 84.95 36.37
C MET A 940 -8.87 83.42 36.24
N SER A 941 -7.71 82.82 36.53
CA SER A 941 -7.49 81.38 36.60
C SER A 941 -6.27 81.07 37.47
N GLY A 942 -6.15 79.82 37.91
CA GLY A 942 -5.01 79.32 38.67
C GLY A 942 -5.02 77.80 38.80
N SER A 943 -3.99 77.27 39.46
CA SER A 943 -3.79 75.84 39.71
C SER A 943 -3.51 75.63 41.19
N ASN A 944 -3.99 74.54 41.77
CA ASN A 944 -3.84 74.26 43.20
C ASN A 944 -4.36 75.44 44.06
N ASN A 945 -3.68 75.76 45.17
CA ASN A 945 -4.06 76.89 46.01
C ASN A 945 -3.69 78.24 45.36
N GLY A 946 -4.50 79.28 45.60
CA GLY A 946 -4.20 80.65 45.17
C GLY A 946 -4.97 81.73 45.92
N THR A 947 -4.73 82.98 45.57
CA THR A 947 -5.41 84.14 46.17
C THR A 947 -5.97 85.04 45.07
N LEU A 948 -7.27 85.26 45.08
CA LEU A 948 -7.98 86.21 44.23
C LEU A 948 -7.96 87.59 44.88
N THR A 949 -7.52 88.60 44.14
CA THR A 949 -7.61 90.01 44.54
C THR A 949 -8.74 90.67 43.78
N VAL A 950 -9.72 91.20 44.50
CA VAL A 950 -10.84 91.95 43.95
C VAL A 950 -10.57 93.44 44.11
N THR A 951 -10.58 94.19 43.01
CA THR A 951 -10.45 95.65 42.98
C THR A 951 -11.80 96.26 42.64
N TYR A 952 -12.39 97.04 43.56
CA TYR A 952 -13.74 97.58 43.43
C TYR A 952 -13.76 99.11 43.39
N GLU A 953 -14.66 99.67 42.59
CA GLU A 953 -14.89 101.12 42.49
C GLU A 953 -15.67 101.66 43.71
N GLU A 954 -15.67 102.98 43.89
CA GLU A 954 -16.45 103.64 44.94
C GLU A 954 -17.96 103.50 44.69
N ASN A 955 -18.75 103.21 45.73
CA ASN A 955 -20.20 103.24 45.70
C ASN A 955 -20.72 104.59 46.20
N THR A 956 -20.98 105.52 45.27
CA THR A 956 -21.50 106.86 45.59
C THR A 956 -23.00 106.86 45.93
N ALA A 957 -23.70 105.73 45.84
CA ALA A 957 -25.12 105.63 46.17
C ALA A 957 -25.31 105.33 47.66
N LEU A 958 -26.40 105.84 48.26
CA LEU A 958 -26.76 105.56 49.66
C LEU A 958 -27.22 104.09 49.88
N THR A 959 -27.51 103.36 48.81
CA THR A 959 -27.88 101.94 48.87
C THR A 959 -26.65 101.06 48.75
N PRO A 960 -26.49 100.04 49.63
CA PRO A 960 -25.43 99.05 49.47
C PRO A 960 -25.62 98.28 48.15
N ARG A 961 -24.51 97.83 47.56
CA ARG A 961 -24.50 96.99 46.36
C ARG A 961 -23.74 95.70 46.61
N SER A 962 -24.11 94.65 45.90
CA SER A 962 -23.50 93.32 46.01
C SER A 962 -23.16 92.77 44.62
N GLY A 963 -22.09 92.02 44.53
CA GLY A 963 -21.68 91.29 43.34
C GLY A 963 -21.03 89.97 43.75
N THR A 964 -21.10 88.97 42.88
CA THR A 964 -20.60 87.63 43.14
C THR A 964 -19.45 87.27 42.20
N ILE A 965 -18.58 86.41 42.70
CA ILE A 965 -17.46 85.82 41.98
C ILE A 965 -17.66 84.31 42.03
N THR A 966 -17.71 83.65 40.88
CA THR A 966 -17.84 82.20 40.76
C THR A 966 -16.49 81.60 40.38
N ILE A 967 -16.04 80.61 41.16
CA ILE A 967 -14.80 79.87 40.93
C ILE A 967 -15.18 78.44 40.54
N SER A 968 -14.71 77.99 39.38
CA SER A 968 -15.01 76.68 38.80
C SER A 968 -13.73 75.87 38.63
N GLY A 969 -13.78 74.56 38.87
CA GLY A 969 -12.70 73.62 38.58
C GLY A 969 -13.26 72.32 38.03
N ASP A 970 -12.43 71.54 37.35
CA ASP A 970 -12.86 70.25 36.77
C ASP A 970 -13.22 69.25 37.89
N ASP A 971 -14.30 68.50 37.69
CA ASP A 971 -14.82 67.47 38.60
C ASP A 971 -15.11 67.90 40.05
N VAL A 972 -15.28 69.21 40.28
CA VAL A 972 -15.66 69.81 41.57
C VAL A 972 -16.84 70.77 41.42
N THR A 973 -17.61 70.98 42.49
CA THR A 973 -18.72 71.95 42.47
C THR A 973 -18.19 73.39 42.50
N ASP A 974 -18.75 74.24 41.64
CA ASP A 974 -18.48 75.68 41.64
C ASP A 974 -18.65 76.33 43.02
N VAL A 975 -17.69 77.17 43.41
CA VAL A 975 -17.74 77.93 44.65
C VAL A 975 -18.04 79.39 44.34
N VAL A 976 -19.15 79.91 44.88
CA VAL A 976 -19.57 81.32 44.71
C VAL A 976 -19.27 82.11 45.98
N VAL A 977 -18.56 83.22 45.84
CA VAL A 977 -18.27 84.17 46.92
C VAL A 977 -18.84 85.56 46.62
N THR A 978 -19.18 86.32 47.66
CA THR A 978 -19.89 87.61 47.52
C THR A 978 -19.06 88.78 48.04
N VAL A 979 -19.03 89.89 47.30
CA VAL A 979 -18.55 91.19 47.78
C VAL A 979 -19.74 92.10 48.00
N ASN A 980 -19.97 92.49 49.26
CA ASN A 980 -20.96 93.49 49.64
C ASN A 980 -20.25 94.81 49.91
N GLN A 981 -20.60 95.83 49.15
CA GLN A 981 -20.10 97.18 49.36
C GLN A 981 -21.18 98.03 50.02
N ALA A 982 -20.82 98.69 51.13
CA ALA A 982 -21.71 99.62 51.82
C ALA A 982 -22.17 100.76 50.87
N GLY A 983 -23.33 101.36 51.16
CA GLY A 983 -23.72 102.62 50.54
C GLY A 983 -22.91 103.78 51.13
N ALA A 984 -22.78 104.88 50.40
CA ALA A 984 -22.16 106.11 50.89
C ALA A 984 -22.86 106.64 52.15
N ASP A 985 -22.11 107.24 53.08
CA ASP A 985 -22.67 107.88 54.27
C ASP A 985 -23.49 109.13 53.91
N PRO A 986 -24.60 109.42 54.61
CA PRO A 986 -25.33 110.66 54.41
C PRO A 986 -24.51 111.89 54.84
N GLU A 987 -24.26 112.81 53.92
CA GLU A 987 -23.59 114.08 54.13
C GLU A 987 -24.61 115.22 54.09
N LEU A 988 -24.58 116.09 55.10
CA LEU A 988 -25.30 117.36 55.14
C LEU A 988 -24.42 118.42 55.81
N ALA A 989 -24.01 119.44 55.05
CA ALA A 989 -23.18 120.53 55.53
C ALA A 989 -23.81 121.89 55.19
N VAL A 990 -23.75 122.82 56.14
CA VAL A 990 -24.26 124.20 55.99
C VAL A 990 -23.16 125.21 56.32
N ALA A 991 -22.87 126.15 55.41
CA ALA A 991 -21.79 127.11 55.57
C ALA A 991 -22.19 128.56 55.21
N PRO A 992 -21.78 129.57 56.00
CA PRO A 992 -21.17 129.47 57.34
C PRO A 992 -22.19 129.01 58.39
N SER A 993 -21.77 128.47 59.54
CA SER A 993 -22.72 127.93 60.55
C SER A 993 -23.57 128.97 61.28
N ASN A 994 -23.22 130.26 61.18
CA ASN A 994 -24.00 131.37 61.69
C ASN A 994 -23.80 132.63 60.83
N ARG A 995 -24.77 133.55 60.92
CA ARG A 995 -24.71 134.87 60.32
C ARG A 995 -25.25 135.89 61.31
N SER A 996 -24.45 136.88 61.67
CA SER A 996 -24.94 138.05 62.40
C SER A 996 -25.61 139.02 61.43
N VAL A 997 -26.81 139.47 61.75
CA VAL A 997 -27.57 140.45 60.96
C VAL A 997 -27.74 141.74 61.76
N SER A 998 -27.85 142.88 61.08
CA SER A 998 -28.09 144.19 61.70
C SER A 998 -29.57 144.41 62.05
N ALA A 999 -29.88 145.44 62.85
CA ALA A 999 -31.26 145.81 63.19
C ALA A 999 -32.09 146.37 62.01
N SER A 1000 -31.44 146.78 60.91
CA SER A 1000 -32.09 147.18 59.66
C SER A 1000 -32.52 145.96 58.85
N GLU A 1001 -33.63 146.05 58.12
CA GLU A 1001 -34.09 144.97 57.23
C GLU A 1001 -33.00 144.58 56.22
N GLY A 1002 -32.85 143.27 55.98
CA GLY A 1002 -31.84 142.73 55.08
C GLY A 1002 -31.94 141.21 54.96
N THR A 1003 -31.19 140.62 54.05
CA THR A 1003 -31.13 139.17 53.82
C THR A 1003 -29.72 138.64 54.05
N THR A 1004 -29.63 137.38 54.47
CA THR A 1004 -28.39 136.60 54.50
C THR A 1004 -28.68 135.21 53.92
N SER A 1005 -27.65 134.54 53.40
CA SER A 1005 -27.77 133.19 52.87
C SER A 1005 -26.77 132.23 53.52
N PHE A 1006 -27.12 130.95 53.44
CA PHE A 1006 -26.31 129.79 53.79
C PHE A 1006 -26.20 128.89 52.55
N SER A 1007 -25.02 128.34 52.29
CA SER A 1007 -24.84 127.26 51.30
C SER A 1007 -25.10 125.92 51.98
N VAL A 1008 -25.94 125.08 51.38
CA VAL A 1008 -26.24 123.72 51.88
C VAL A 1008 -25.76 122.72 50.84
N THR A 1009 -24.85 121.82 51.24
CA THR A 1009 -24.46 120.64 50.45
C THR A 1009 -25.06 119.42 51.13
N SER A 1010 -25.80 118.61 50.39
CA SER A 1010 -26.43 117.40 50.91
C SER A 1010 -26.43 116.30 49.85
N ASN A 1011 -26.05 115.08 50.21
CA ASN A 1011 -26.24 113.89 49.36
C ASN A 1011 -27.53 113.12 49.72
N THR A 1012 -28.34 113.68 50.63
CA THR A 1012 -29.65 113.20 51.06
C THR A 1012 -30.73 114.29 50.99
N ASN A 1013 -32.01 113.93 50.94
CA ASN A 1013 -33.12 114.88 50.98
C ASN A 1013 -33.39 115.35 52.42
N GLY A 1014 -33.53 116.66 52.66
CA GLY A 1014 -33.78 117.24 53.99
C GLY A 1014 -34.83 118.35 54.00
N THR A 1015 -35.42 118.62 55.17
CA THR A 1015 -36.37 119.70 55.44
C THR A 1015 -35.73 120.81 56.28
N LEU A 1016 -35.84 122.07 55.84
CA LEU A 1016 -35.34 123.24 56.58
C LEU A 1016 -36.42 123.72 57.57
N THR A 1017 -36.11 123.71 58.87
CA THR A 1017 -36.99 124.23 59.92
C THR A 1017 -36.37 125.49 60.54
N VAL A 1018 -37.08 126.61 60.48
CA VAL A 1018 -36.66 127.88 61.11
C VAL A 1018 -37.33 128.00 62.48
N MET A 1019 -36.55 128.06 63.55
CA MET A 1019 -37.04 128.36 64.91
C MET A 1019 -36.66 129.79 65.29
N ALA A 1020 -37.64 130.65 65.59
CA ALA A 1020 -37.42 131.97 66.20
C ALA A 1020 -37.56 131.84 67.73
N PRO A 1021 -36.79 132.60 68.53
CA PRO A 1021 -36.98 132.66 69.99
C PRO A 1021 -38.31 133.29 70.40
#